data_AF-A0AAN7I3V6-F1
#
_entry.id   AF-A0AAN7I3V6-F1
#
_cell.length_a   1.000
_cell.length_b   1.000
_cell.length_c   1.000
_cell.angle_alpha   90.00
_cell.angle_beta   90.00
_cell.angle_gamma   90.00
#
_symmetry.space_group_name_H-M   'P 1'
#
loop_
_entity.id
_entity.type
_entity.pdbx_description
1 polymer ?
#
loop_
_entity_poly.entity_id
_entity_poly.type
_entity_poly.pdbx_seq_one_letter_code
_entity_poly.pdbx_strand_id
1 'polypeptide(L)'
;MQTFAQKFTYDVALWIFNLMLDIFFREVRPRGAHKIPKEGPVIFVVAPHANQFVDPIVLMRECGRRVSFLIAEKSMHQKGIGFFARMISAIPVIRPQDLAKPGQGRIQLLNRKTDPLRIIGIDTQFTAQLKPRDSIVLPKGCGVSEVDQVISDTEIIIKKEFKELRAMEILTQSDGTAYKCMPHVEQDSVYKCVHDELNNGRCITIFPEGGSHDRAEMLPLKAGVTLMALGAMAKYEGLDVKIVPCGLNYFHAHRFRSRAVIEFGNPITVSAELVQKFKSGGTAKREACSTLLDSIYNALKTVTINAGSYETLMLIQAARRLYKPAHKKLHLSQVVDLNRRFLIGYNIFRDDPKVMELQQRVMAYNQLLKYHGIKDHQVSKTSNENNGRLLWLLIKRIFILTILGLWAFPGGILNLPVVIVAKVISQKKAQAALKSSTVKIAGRDVLATWKLLVGLVLLPTLYAFYSLIMFIVVLQTNLDTKWKLILPLATWSLLPFVSYASLRFGEIGHDIFKSIQPTVMALLDPKGAETLRQNREKLSSNITELINEYGPKVFPDFDANYISRTTVPSTFSPVPSRTTSISSMSWTSAPSKLPKIASGFFQQATRMNWLDDKNIFNWGRAEDSDMADDVFFFFDRFYGNISGRSRSGSVSESDSRSASRNRSRANSISNEGFIKVEGMTSLSNTNNNIPDDHVAAAVVPVINISDHQKPPSTKPLTSRRIFRIDDVEEDEEEEEEEEDRSVQKLSIGDSKKDI
;
A
#
# COMPACT_ATOMS: atom_id res chain seq x y z
N MET A 1 22.16 27.88 2.07
CA MET A 1 22.62 26.49 1.91
C MET A 1 22.40 25.71 3.21
N GLN A 2 22.25 24.38 3.15
CA GLN A 2 22.33 23.51 4.34
C GLN A 2 23.75 23.49 4.90
N THR A 3 23.89 23.56 6.23
CA THR A 3 25.19 23.45 6.92
C THR A 3 25.76 22.03 6.83
N PHE A 4 27.07 21.88 7.07
CA PHE A 4 27.69 20.55 7.16
C PHE A 4 27.02 19.68 8.23
N ALA A 5 26.72 20.27 9.40
CA ALA A 5 26.01 19.59 10.47
C ALA A 5 24.61 19.10 10.06
N GLN A 6 23.84 19.91 9.31
CA GLN A 6 22.52 19.50 8.80
C GLN A 6 22.60 18.36 7.80
N LYS A 7 23.62 18.33 6.92
CA LYS A 7 23.85 17.20 6.02
C LYS A 7 24.20 15.93 6.80
N PHE A 8 25.09 16.05 7.78
CA PHE A 8 25.50 14.94 8.64
C PHE A 8 24.32 14.38 9.46
N THR A 9 23.47 15.22 10.07
CA THR A 9 22.29 14.73 10.80
C THR A 9 21.25 14.10 9.87
N TYR A 10 21.07 14.61 8.65
CA TYR A 10 20.23 13.98 7.63
C TYR A 10 20.73 12.56 7.29
N ASP A 11 22.04 12.43 7.02
CA ASP A 11 22.65 11.16 6.61
C ASP A 11 22.64 10.12 7.76
N VAL A 12 22.84 10.56 9.01
CA VAL A 12 22.70 9.70 10.21
C VAL A 12 21.25 9.23 10.40
N ALA A 13 20.26 10.12 10.24
CA ALA A 13 18.84 9.73 10.30
C ALA A 13 18.49 8.73 9.19
N LEU A 14 18.96 8.95 7.96
CA LEU A 14 18.78 8.03 6.84
C LEU A 14 19.43 6.66 7.07
N TRP A 15 20.60 6.60 7.70
CA TRP A 15 21.23 5.33 8.07
C TRP A 15 20.39 4.53 9.08
N ILE A 16 19.90 5.17 10.15
CA ILE A 16 18.98 4.55 11.12
C ILE A 16 17.70 4.05 10.43
N PHE A 17 17.13 4.88 9.55
CA PHE A 17 15.93 4.55 8.79
C PHE A 17 16.14 3.39 7.80
N ASN A 18 17.30 3.27 7.17
CA ASN A 18 17.64 2.14 6.31
C ASN A 18 17.72 0.83 7.10
N LEU A 19 18.40 0.83 8.26
CA LEU A 19 18.45 -0.31 9.18
C LEU A 19 17.04 -0.74 9.62
N MET A 20 16.18 0.23 9.95
CA MET A 20 14.76 -0.02 10.26
C MET A 20 14.00 -0.68 9.09
N LEU A 21 14.21 -0.22 7.85
CA LEU A 21 13.62 -0.85 6.67
C LEU A 21 14.13 -2.27 6.42
N ASP A 22 15.43 -2.52 6.52
CA ASP A 22 16.01 -3.85 6.25
C ASP A 22 15.60 -4.89 7.29
N ILE A 23 15.30 -4.45 8.53
CA ILE A 23 14.67 -5.29 9.56
C ILE A 23 13.17 -5.50 9.25
N PHE A 24 12.43 -4.46 8.87
CA PHE A 24 10.96 -4.56 8.71
C PHE A 24 10.51 -5.21 7.39
N PHE A 25 11.20 -4.99 6.28
CA PHE A 25 10.89 -5.54 4.97
C PHE A 25 11.92 -6.60 4.54
N ARG A 26 11.45 -7.72 4.01
CA ARG A 26 12.31 -8.74 3.37
C ARG A 26 12.99 -8.17 2.11
N GLU A 27 12.32 -7.26 1.42
CA GLU A 27 12.81 -6.65 0.19
C GLU A 27 12.12 -5.30 -0.09
N VAL A 28 12.91 -4.29 -0.46
CA VAL A 28 12.45 -3.03 -1.08
C VAL A 28 13.12 -2.94 -2.45
N ARG A 29 12.38 -2.57 -3.50
CA ARG A 29 12.94 -2.39 -4.85
C ARG A 29 12.51 -1.08 -5.51
N PRO A 30 13.44 -0.35 -6.16
CA PRO A 30 13.09 0.73 -7.08
C PRO A 30 12.76 0.18 -8.48
N ARG A 31 11.82 0.83 -9.15
CA ARG A 31 11.59 0.77 -10.61
C ARG A 31 11.69 2.19 -11.15
N GLY A 32 12.39 2.40 -12.27
CA GLY A 32 12.49 3.72 -12.92
C GLY A 32 13.38 4.76 -12.24
N ALA A 33 14.15 4.43 -11.19
CA ALA A 33 15.01 5.42 -10.49
C ALA A 33 16.03 6.14 -11.40
N HIS A 34 16.40 5.56 -12.54
CA HIS A 34 17.22 6.22 -13.58
C HIS A 34 16.55 7.46 -14.21
N LYS A 35 15.23 7.63 -14.06
CA LYS A 35 14.45 8.76 -14.56
C LYS A 35 14.51 9.99 -13.64
N ILE A 36 15.00 9.83 -12.42
CA ILE A 36 15.08 10.93 -11.44
C ILE A 36 16.14 11.93 -11.92
N PRO A 37 15.81 13.23 -12.07
CA PRO A 37 16.80 14.26 -12.38
C PRO A 37 17.90 14.27 -11.31
N LYS A 38 19.17 14.14 -11.71
CA LYS A 38 20.32 14.14 -10.78
C LYS A 38 20.49 15.50 -10.08
N GLU A 39 20.21 16.57 -10.81
CA GLU A 39 20.38 17.96 -10.42
C GLU A 39 19.07 18.73 -10.63
N GLY A 40 19.07 20.03 -10.32
CA GLY A 40 17.87 20.88 -10.37
C GLY A 40 16.81 20.54 -9.31
N PRO A 41 15.80 21.40 -9.11
CA PRO A 41 14.75 21.17 -8.12
C PRO A 41 13.73 20.12 -8.57
N VAL A 42 13.34 19.26 -7.63
CA VAL A 42 12.39 18.16 -7.88
C VAL A 42 11.31 18.14 -6.81
N ILE A 43 10.04 18.11 -7.24
CA ILE A 43 8.92 17.75 -6.38
C ILE A 43 8.59 16.28 -6.61
N PHE A 44 8.88 15.43 -5.63
CA PHE A 44 8.42 14.05 -5.62
C PHE A 44 6.96 14.01 -5.13
N VAL A 45 6.09 13.44 -5.95
CA VAL A 45 4.64 13.36 -5.67
C VAL A 45 4.29 11.89 -5.47
N VAL A 46 3.85 11.52 -4.27
CA VAL A 46 3.80 10.12 -3.85
C VAL A 46 2.37 9.67 -3.54
N ALA A 47 1.96 8.54 -4.11
CA ALA A 47 0.69 7.89 -3.83
C ALA A 47 0.75 6.37 -4.08
N PRO A 48 -0.22 5.58 -3.60
CA PRO A 48 -1.12 5.91 -2.49
C PRO A 48 -0.33 6.05 -1.18
N HIS A 49 -0.85 6.84 -0.24
CA HIS A 49 -0.23 7.01 1.08
C HIS A 49 -0.64 5.88 2.03
N ALA A 50 -0.12 4.68 1.77
CA ALA A 50 -0.46 3.44 2.46
C ALA A 50 0.09 3.31 3.90
N ASN A 51 1.12 4.07 4.29
CA ASN A 51 1.64 4.10 5.67
C ASN A 51 2.13 5.49 6.08
N GLN A 52 1.91 5.88 7.34
CA GLN A 52 2.26 7.23 7.83
C GLN A 52 3.74 7.62 7.65
N PHE A 53 4.67 6.96 8.35
CA PHE A 53 6.09 7.37 8.36
C PHE A 53 6.98 6.46 7.51
N VAL A 54 6.49 5.28 7.13
CA VAL A 54 7.24 4.30 6.34
C VAL A 54 7.33 4.76 4.87
N ASP A 55 6.27 5.37 4.34
CA ASP A 55 6.22 5.87 2.96
C ASP A 55 7.30 6.95 2.67
N PRO A 56 7.48 8.00 3.52
CA PRO A 56 8.64 8.88 3.44
C PRO A 56 9.99 8.17 3.41
N ILE A 57 10.17 7.21 4.33
CA ILE A 57 11.45 6.53 4.56
C ILE A 57 11.82 5.64 3.35
N VAL A 58 10.86 4.94 2.75
CA VAL A 58 11.06 4.17 1.51
C VAL A 58 11.49 5.08 0.36
N LEU A 59 10.92 6.28 0.23
CA LEU A 59 11.36 7.22 -0.80
C LEU A 59 12.77 7.77 -0.54
N MET A 60 13.10 8.16 0.71
CA MET A 60 14.44 8.67 1.05
C MET A 60 15.55 7.70 0.63
N ARG A 61 15.35 6.41 0.92
CA ARG A 61 16.29 5.33 0.59
C ARG A 61 16.54 5.18 -0.91
N GLU A 62 15.46 5.19 -1.69
CA GLU A 62 15.49 4.73 -3.09
C GLU A 62 15.55 5.87 -4.13
N CYS A 63 15.32 7.13 -3.74
CA CYS A 63 15.36 8.28 -4.67
C CYS A 63 16.76 8.85 -4.94
N GLY A 64 17.77 8.47 -4.15
CA GLY A 64 19.18 8.89 -4.34
C GLY A 64 19.48 10.38 -4.10
N ARG A 65 18.51 11.19 -3.62
CA ARG A 65 18.66 12.62 -3.34
C ARG A 65 18.16 12.97 -1.94
N ARG A 66 18.76 13.98 -1.29
CA ARG A 66 18.22 14.50 -0.02
C ARG A 66 16.90 15.24 -0.28
N VAL A 67 15.83 14.76 0.35
CA VAL A 67 14.45 15.22 0.22
C VAL A 67 13.93 15.79 1.55
N SER A 68 13.27 16.94 1.48
CA SER A 68 12.52 17.55 2.60
C SER A 68 11.04 17.18 2.50
N PHE A 69 10.40 16.76 3.60
CA PHE A 69 8.99 16.33 3.60
C PHE A 69 8.06 17.38 4.19
N LEU A 70 6.85 17.49 3.65
CA LEU A 70 5.75 18.19 4.32
C LEU A 70 5.19 17.32 5.45
N ILE A 71 5.26 17.78 6.70
CA ILE A 71 4.79 17.06 7.89
C ILE A 71 3.77 17.90 8.68
N ALA A 72 2.71 17.28 9.20
CA ALA A 72 1.76 17.98 10.06
C ALA A 72 2.46 18.51 11.31
N GLU A 73 2.28 19.81 11.62
CA GLU A 73 2.93 20.50 12.74
C GLU A 73 2.74 19.77 14.09
N LYS A 74 1.54 19.22 14.33
CA LYS A 74 1.21 18.37 15.49
C LYS A 74 2.10 17.13 15.67
N SER A 75 2.85 16.73 14.64
CA SER A 75 3.87 15.67 14.72
C SER A 75 5.25 16.20 15.11
N MET A 76 5.57 17.47 14.82
CA MET A 76 6.84 18.12 15.17
C MET A 76 7.01 18.35 16.68
N HIS A 77 5.89 18.47 17.40
CA HIS A 77 5.87 18.58 18.87
C HIS A 77 5.97 17.24 19.61
N GLN A 78 5.83 16.10 18.92
CA GLN A 78 5.96 14.78 19.53
C GLN A 78 7.45 14.42 19.67
N LYS A 79 7.94 14.23 20.92
CA LYS A 79 9.37 14.16 21.26
C LYS A 79 10.24 13.36 20.26
N GLY A 80 9.90 12.10 19.99
CA GLY A 80 10.66 11.24 19.06
C GLY A 80 10.45 11.59 17.58
N ILE A 81 9.19 11.75 17.13
CA ILE A 81 8.88 12.00 15.72
C ILE A 81 9.44 13.36 15.28
N GLY A 82 9.24 14.41 16.08
CA GLY A 82 9.76 15.74 15.82
C GLY A 82 11.29 15.82 15.83
N PHE A 83 11.97 15.00 16.64
CA PHE A 83 13.43 14.90 16.64
C PHE A 83 13.94 14.43 15.27
N PHE A 84 13.48 13.28 14.78
CA PHE A 84 13.87 12.78 13.47
C PHE A 84 13.38 13.68 12.32
N ALA A 85 12.17 14.24 12.41
CA ALA A 85 11.64 15.17 11.42
C ALA A 85 12.52 16.43 11.26
N ARG A 86 13.08 16.95 12.36
CA ARG A 86 14.07 18.04 12.32
C ARG A 86 15.40 17.60 11.70
N MET A 87 15.90 16.39 12.00
CA MET A 87 17.12 15.85 11.37
C MET A 87 16.99 15.75 9.84
N ILE A 88 15.84 15.34 9.33
CA ILE A 88 15.58 15.22 7.88
C ILE A 88 15.09 16.52 7.22
N SER A 89 15.20 17.67 7.89
CA SER A 89 14.76 18.98 7.37
C SER A 89 13.28 19.03 6.94
N ALA A 90 12.39 18.32 7.63
CA ALA A 90 10.96 18.33 7.31
C ALA A 90 10.31 19.70 7.59
N ILE A 91 9.44 20.14 6.68
CA ILE A 91 8.74 21.42 6.70
C ILE A 91 7.42 21.24 7.44
N PRO A 92 7.17 21.97 8.55
CA PRO A 92 5.90 21.91 9.27
C PRO A 92 4.76 22.50 8.43
N VAL A 93 3.60 21.83 8.46
CA VAL A 93 2.37 22.29 7.85
C VAL A 93 1.27 22.31 8.90
N ILE A 94 0.75 23.51 9.16
CA ILE A 94 -0.42 23.73 10.01
C ILE A 94 -1.66 23.25 9.23
N ARG A 95 -2.48 22.40 9.85
CA ARG A 95 -3.71 21.87 9.24
C ARG A 95 -4.92 22.35 10.06
N PRO A 96 -5.92 23.03 9.48
CA PRO A 96 -7.10 23.51 10.22
C PRO A 96 -7.75 22.43 11.10
N GLN A 97 -7.89 21.21 10.56
CA GLN A 97 -8.43 20.03 11.25
C GLN A 97 -7.67 19.61 12.52
N ASP A 98 -6.39 19.96 12.68
CA ASP A 98 -5.60 19.67 13.89
C ASP A 98 -5.80 20.73 14.98
N LEU A 99 -6.24 21.94 14.60
CA LEU A 99 -6.57 23.08 15.47
C LEU A 99 -8.05 23.12 15.88
N ALA A 100 -8.90 22.29 15.27
CA ALA A 100 -10.35 22.31 15.48
C ALA A 100 -10.73 21.98 16.94
N LYS A 101 -11.37 22.93 17.61
CA LYS A 101 -11.84 22.83 19.01
C LYS A 101 -13.34 22.50 19.05
N PRO A 102 -13.85 21.83 20.11
CA PRO A 102 -15.30 21.84 20.36
C PRO A 102 -15.78 23.28 20.56
N GLY A 103 -16.93 23.61 19.98
CA GLY A 103 -17.62 24.86 20.32
C GLY A 103 -18.32 24.72 21.68
N GLN A 104 -18.65 25.84 22.31
CA GLN A 104 -19.61 25.86 23.43
C GLN A 104 -21.02 25.97 22.90
N GLY A 105 -21.98 25.42 23.65
CA GLY A 105 -23.37 25.35 23.24
C GLY A 105 -23.64 24.30 22.15
N ARG A 106 -24.77 24.45 21.49
CA ARG A 106 -25.26 23.61 20.40
C ARG A 106 -25.79 24.46 19.26
N ILE A 107 -25.85 23.92 18.05
CA ILE A 107 -26.33 24.62 16.85
C ILE A 107 -27.52 23.93 16.18
N GLN A 108 -28.40 24.72 15.59
CA GLN A 108 -29.65 24.28 14.99
C GLN A 108 -29.95 25.08 13.71
N LEU A 109 -30.69 24.48 12.79
CA LEU A 109 -31.19 25.12 11.56
C LEU A 109 -32.72 25.13 11.58
N LEU A 110 -33.32 26.14 12.22
CA LEU A 110 -34.79 26.28 12.30
C LEU A 110 -35.42 26.47 10.91
N ASN A 111 -34.88 27.36 10.09
CA ASN A 111 -35.56 27.92 8.92
C ASN A 111 -35.18 27.28 7.58
N ARG A 112 -35.08 25.93 7.54
CA ARG A 112 -34.60 25.14 6.38
C ARG A 112 -35.09 25.58 4.99
N LYS A 113 -36.34 26.05 4.83
CA LYS A 113 -36.91 26.45 3.53
C LYS A 113 -36.76 27.94 3.20
N THR A 114 -36.61 28.80 4.19
CA THR A 114 -36.66 30.26 4.07
C THR A 114 -35.27 30.88 4.24
N ASP A 115 -34.43 30.31 5.09
CA ASP A 115 -33.03 30.69 5.29
C ASP A 115 -32.18 29.45 5.63
N PRO A 116 -31.61 28.76 4.61
CA PRO A 116 -30.74 27.61 4.80
C PRO A 116 -29.28 27.98 5.13
N LEU A 117 -28.97 29.27 5.30
CA LEU A 117 -27.61 29.78 5.54
C LEU A 117 -27.43 30.38 6.94
N ARG A 118 -28.50 30.77 7.63
CA ARG A 118 -28.44 31.24 9.03
C ARG A 118 -28.55 30.08 10.01
N ILE A 119 -27.48 29.88 10.79
CA ILE A 119 -27.46 28.92 11.90
C ILE A 119 -27.76 29.68 13.20
N ILE A 120 -28.60 29.08 14.05
CA ILE A 120 -28.95 29.59 15.36
C ILE A 120 -28.29 28.70 16.43
N GLY A 121 -27.78 29.33 17.48
CA GLY A 121 -27.08 28.69 18.58
C GLY A 121 -27.85 28.72 19.90
N ILE A 122 -27.72 27.65 20.67
CA ILE A 122 -28.24 27.46 22.02
C ILE A 122 -27.02 27.41 22.96
N ASP A 123 -26.93 28.31 23.94
CA ASP A 123 -25.79 28.46 24.86
C ASP A 123 -24.42 28.65 24.17
N THR A 124 -24.41 29.27 22.98
CA THR A 124 -23.22 29.51 22.17
C THR A 124 -22.55 30.85 22.49
N GLN A 125 -21.25 30.96 22.14
CA GLN A 125 -20.47 32.20 22.24
C GLN A 125 -19.72 32.46 20.92
N PHE A 126 -20.46 32.61 19.82
CA PHE A 126 -19.86 32.68 18.49
C PHE A 126 -18.89 33.85 18.29
N THR A 127 -19.10 35.01 18.91
CA THR A 127 -18.21 36.19 18.74
C THR A 127 -16.82 35.96 19.35
N ALA A 128 -16.75 35.17 20.43
CA ALA A 128 -15.50 34.78 21.06
C ALA A 128 -14.82 33.57 20.39
N GLN A 129 -15.59 32.71 19.70
CA GLN A 129 -15.12 31.40 19.21
C GLN A 129 -14.92 31.29 17.70
N LEU A 130 -15.49 32.21 16.91
CA LEU A 130 -15.46 32.18 15.45
C LEU A 130 -15.15 33.57 14.87
N LYS A 131 -14.43 33.58 13.77
CA LYS A 131 -14.19 34.76 12.92
C LYS A 131 -14.71 34.50 11.50
N PRO A 132 -15.01 35.54 10.71
CA PRO A 132 -15.25 35.38 9.27
C PRO A 132 -14.12 34.56 8.62
N ARG A 133 -14.48 33.64 7.71
CA ARG A 133 -13.62 32.64 7.05
C ARG A 133 -13.14 31.46 7.90
N ASP A 134 -13.47 31.41 9.20
CA ASP A 134 -13.38 30.15 9.97
C ASP A 134 -14.42 29.14 9.45
N SER A 135 -14.40 27.91 9.93
CA SER A 135 -15.30 26.85 9.48
C SER A 135 -15.93 26.07 10.63
N ILE A 136 -17.20 25.73 10.48
CA ILE A 136 -17.92 24.84 11.40
C ILE A 136 -17.90 23.42 10.84
N VAL A 137 -17.53 22.48 11.70
CA VAL A 137 -17.47 21.04 11.42
C VAL A 137 -18.55 20.32 12.22
N LEU A 138 -19.43 19.60 11.52
CA LEU A 138 -20.50 18.80 12.12
C LEU A 138 -19.97 17.46 12.67
N PRO A 139 -20.65 16.87 13.68
CA PRO A 139 -20.24 15.59 14.25
C PRO A 139 -20.39 14.46 13.23
N LYS A 140 -19.72 13.33 13.48
CA LYS A 140 -19.66 12.13 12.60
C LYS A 140 -19.17 12.39 11.16
N GLY A 141 -18.76 13.62 10.82
CA GLY A 141 -18.28 14.02 9.50
C GLY A 141 -19.38 14.44 8.52
N CYS A 142 -20.61 14.68 8.98
CA CYS A 142 -21.77 14.98 8.13
C CYS A 142 -21.67 16.29 7.33
N GLY A 143 -20.69 17.15 7.60
CA GLY A 143 -20.46 18.36 6.80
C GLY A 143 -19.43 19.31 7.40
N VAL A 144 -18.94 20.21 6.55
CA VAL A 144 -18.13 21.38 6.91
C VAL A 144 -18.62 22.57 6.09
N SER A 145 -18.78 23.74 6.70
CA SER A 145 -19.05 24.98 5.98
C SER A 145 -18.24 26.16 6.53
N GLU A 146 -17.94 27.12 5.66
CA GLU A 146 -17.20 28.34 5.98
C GLU A 146 -18.18 29.38 6.56
N VAL A 147 -17.82 30.02 7.67
CA VAL A 147 -18.57 31.14 8.26
C VAL A 147 -18.31 32.38 7.41
N ASP A 148 -19.37 32.98 6.88
CA ASP A 148 -19.26 34.20 6.07
C ASP A 148 -19.32 35.44 6.98
N GLN A 149 -20.28 35.46 7.91
CA GLN A 149 -20.44 36.51 8.92
C GLN A 149 -20.91 35.94 10.27
N VAL A 150 -20.41 36.52 11.37
CA VAL A 150 -20.97 36.34 12.72
C VAL A 150 -21.88 37.54 13.01
N ILE A 151 -23.12 37.29 13.42
CA ILE A 151 -24.11 38.34 13.72
C ILE A 151 -24.12 38.63 15.23
N SER A 152 -24.19 37.58 16.04
CA SER A 152 -24.24 37.63 17.51
C SER A 152 -23.62 36.37 18.10
N ASP A 153 -23.58 36.24 19.43
CA ASP A 153 -23.14 35.00 20.07
C ASP A 153 -24.07 33.80 19.82
N THR A 154 -25.30 34.05 19.36
CA THR A 154 -26.33 33.05 19.04
C THR A 154 -26.68 32.96 17.54
N GLU A 155 -26.11 33.79 16.67
CA GLU A 155 -26.42 33.79 15.23
C GLU A 155 -25.21 33.98 14.32
N ILE A 156 -25.14 33.18 13.25
CA ILE A 156 -24.11 33.22 12.21
C ILE A 156 -24.69 32.92 10.83
N ILE A 157 -24.01 33.40 9.78
CA ILE A 157 -24.29 33.07 8.38
C ILE A 157 -23.16 32.17 7.86
N ILE A 158 -23.52 31.02 7.28
CA ILE A 158 -22.60 30.15 6.54
C ILE A 158 -22.65 30.42 5.04
N LYS A 159 -21.49 30.29 4.41
CA LYS A 159 -21.26 30.58 2.98
C LYS A 159 -21.84 29.52 2.03
N LYS A 160 -22.17 28.33 2.55
CA LYS A 160 -22.72 27.19 1.81
C LYS A 160 -23.65 26.36 2.70
N GLU A 161 -24.85 26.07 2.21
CA GLU A 161 -25.79 25.15 2.86
C GLU A 161 -25.25 23.72 3.02
N PHE A 162 -25.70 23.02 4.06
CA PHE A 162 -25.39 21.61 4.28
C PHE A 162 -26.29 20.69 3.44
N LYS A 163 -25.84 20.34 2.23
CA LYS A 163 -26.65 19.53 1.28
C LYS A 163 -26.84 18.04 1.66
N GLU A 164 -26.21 17.54 2.73
CA GLU A 164 -26.27 16.13 3.11
C GLU A 164 -27.45 15.83 4.05
N LEU A 165 -28.26 14.82 3.73
CA LEU A 165 -29.47 14.46 4.49
C LEU A 165 -29.22 14.29 5.99
N ARG A 166 -28.11 13.62 6.36
CA ARG A 166 -27.71 13.40 7.75
C ARG A 166 -27.32 14.68 8.48
N ALA A 167 -26.71 15.66 7.79
CA ALA A 167 -26.45 16.97 8.40
C ALA A 167 -27.74 17.72 8.66
N MET A 168 -28.67 17.69 7.71
CA MET A 168 -29.96 18.36 7.84
C MET A 168 -30.79 17.76 8.98
N GLU A 169 -30.93 16.44 9.02
CA GLU A 169 -31.57 15.68 10.11
C GLU A 169 -31.04 16.12 11.48
N ILE A 170 -29.72 16.03 11.67
CA ILE A 170 -28.99 16.37 12.89
C ILE A 170 -29.12 17.87 13.26
N LEU A 171 -29.14 18.78 12.28
CA LEU A 171 -29.34 20.21 12.51
C LEU A 171 -30.80 20.62 12.78
N THR A 172 -31.78 19.78 12.43
CA THR A 172 -33.21 20.05 12.68
C THR A 172 -33.74 19.49 14.00
N GLN A 173 -32.93 18.76 14.77
CA GLN A 173 -33.33 18.24 16.08
C GLN A 173 -33.61 19.36 17.08
N SER A 174 -34.65 19.22 17.90
CA SER A 174 -35.10 20.18 18.92
C SER A 174 -33.96 20.63 19.84
N ASP A 175 -33.15 19.66 20.27
CA ASP A 175 -32.14 19.84 21.31
C ASP A 175 -30.84 20.44 20.77
N GLY A 176 -30.75 20.73 19.46
CA GLY A 176 -29.56 21.21 18.79
C GLY A 176 -28.38 20.21 18.76
N THR A 177 -27.35 20.57 18.00
CA THR A 177 -26.19 19.70 17.73
C THR A 177 -24.87 20.26 18.24
N ALA A 178 -24.05 19.43 18.89
CA ALA A 178 -22.68 19.77 19.27
C ALA A 178 -21.75 19.86 18.05
N TYR A 179 -20.96 20.93 17.96
CA TYR A 179 -20.18 21.31 16.78
C TYR A 179 -18.70 21.56 17.12
N LYS A 180 -17.87 21.80 16.08
CA LYS A 180 -16.47 22.19 16.25
C LYS A 180 -16.13 23.43 15.44
N CYS A 181 -15.44 24.37 16.07
CA CYS A 181 -14.86 25.56 15.45
C CYS A 181 -13.47 25.20 14.90
N MET A 182 -13.28 25.38 13.59
CA MET A 182 -12.04 25.10 12.87
C MET A 182 -11.52 26.41 12.26
N PRO A 183 -10.40 26.98 12.75
CA PRO A 183 -9.95 28.30 12.34
C PRO A 183 -9.44 28.32 10.89
N HIS A 184 -9.53 29.48 10.24
CA HIS A 184 -8.82 29.73 8.99
C HIS A 184 -7.30 29.66 9.22
N VAL A 185 -6.57 29.07 8.27
CA VAL A 185 -5.10 28.94 8.34
C VAL A 185 -4.51 29.38 7.01
N GLU A 186 -3.83 30.51 7.05
CA GLU A 186 -3.04 31.01 5.92
C GLU A 186 -1.75 30.18 5.79
N GLN A 187 -1.43 29.76 4.57
CA GLN A 187 -0.36 28.79 4.29
C GLN A 187 0.87 29.43 3.64
N ASP A 188 0.90 30.76 3.52
CA ASP A 188 1.89 31.49 2.73
C ASP A 188 3.32 31.35 3.29
N SER A 189 3.47 31.13 4.60
CA SER A 189 4.74 30.77 5.23
C SER A 189 5.27 29.41 4.76
N VAL A 190 4.39 28.42 4.59
CA VAL A 190 4.71 27.09 4.05
C VAL A 190 5.08 27.19 2.58
N TYR A 191 4.27 27.89 1.77
CA TYR A 191 4.56 28.08 0.35
C TYR A 191 5.87 28.85 0.15
N LYS A 192 6.14 29.91 0.93
CA LYS A 192 7.42 30.63 0.90
C LYS A 192 8.60 29.70 1.19
N CYS A 193 8.54 28.93 2.28
CA CYS A 193 9.60 27.96 2.62
C CYS A 193 9.82 26.94 1.48
N VAL A 194 8.75 26.42 0.90
CA VAL A 194 8.81 25.48 -0.25
C VAL A 194 9.44 26.12 -1.49
N HIS A 195 9.03 27.34 -1.87
CA HIS A 195 9.61 28.04 -3.02
C HIS A 195 11.10 28.34 -2.81
N ASP A 196 11.49 28.70 -1.59
CA ASP A 196 12.87 29.05 -1.24
C ASP A 196 13.78 27.80 -1.24
N GLU A 197 13.29 26.65 -0.76
CA GLU A 197 13.98 25.35 -0.84
C GLU A 197 14.12 24.86 -2.29
N LEU A 198 13.10 25.03 -3.15
CA LEU A 198 13.18 24.72 -4.58
C LEU A 198 14.17 25.65 -5.31
N ASN A 199 14.19 26.95 -5.00
CA ASN A 199 15.18 27.88 -5.55
C ASN A 199 16.63 27.54 -5.11
N ASN A 200 16.80 26.84 -3.99
CA ASN A 200 18.08 26.26 -3.57
C ASN A 200 18.43 24.93 -4.32
N GLY A 201 17.70 24.56 -5.37
CA GLY A 201 17.92 23.34 -6.17
C GLY A 201 17.62 22.03 -5.43
N ARG A 202 16.85 22.08 -4.34
CA ARG A 202 16.58 20.91 -3.48
C ARG A 202 15.35 20.14 -3.91
N CYS A 203 15.17 18.97 -3.29
CA CYS A 203 14.02 18.11 -3.52
C CYS A 203 13.01 18.20 -2.37
N ILE A 204 11.73 18.23 -2.71
CA ILE A 204 10.61 18.25 -1.75
C ILE A 204 9.69 17.08 -2.06
N THR A 205 9.17 16.43 -1.03
CA THR A 205 8.24 15.30 -1.18
C THR A 205 6.88 15.62 -0.57
N ILE A 206 5.83 15.39 -1.36
CA ILE A 206 4.43 15.63 -0.99
C ILE A 206 3.56 14.39 -1.27
N PHE A 207 2.65 14.12 -0.33
CA PHE A 207 1.56 13.16 -0.46
C PHE A 207 0.27 13.94 -0.75
N PRO A 208 -0.10 14.16 -2.03
CA PRO A 208 -1.19 15.08 -2.43
C PRO A 208 -2.59 14.69 -1.90
N GLU A 209 -2.77 13.45 -1.46
CA GLU A 209 -3.97 12.97 -0.75
C GLU A 209 -4.13 13.67 0.62
N GLY A 210 -3.02 14.10 1.23
CA GLY A 210 -2.98 14.86 2.49
C GLY A 210 -3.31 14.05 3.76
N GLY A 211 -3.36 12.73 3.67
CA GLY A 211 -3.56 11.82 4.80
C GLY A 211 -3.50 10.35 4.36
N SER A 212 -2.99 9.49 5.24
CA SER A 212 -2.75 8.07 4.95
C SER A 212 -4.02 7.20 5.08
N HIS A 213 -4.11 6.16 4.25
CA HIS A 213 -5.28 5.28 4.16
C HIS A 213 -4.94 3.83 3.84
N ASP A 214 -5.92 2.93 3.99
CA ASP A 214 -5.83 1.50 3.71
C ASP A 214 -6.78 1.00 2.60
N ARG A 215 -7.24 1.93 1.74
CA ARG A 215 -7.99 1.67 0.49
C ARG A 215 -7.12 1.10 -0.64
N ALA A 216 -7.75 0.44 -1.63
CA ALA A 216 -7.11 -0.15 -2.81
C ALA A 216 -6.95 0.81 -4.02
N GLU A 217 -7.35 2.07 -3.86
CA GLU A 217 -7.18 3.16 -4.83
C GLU A 217 -6.61 4.40 -4.13
N MET A 218 -5.94 5.27 -4.91
CA MET A 218 -5.53 6.60 -4.46
C MET A 218 -6.75 7.47 -4.12
N LEU A 219 -6.61 8.37 -3.14
CA LEU A 219 -7.62 9.39 -2.85
C LEU A 219 -7.55 10.57 -3.86
N PRO A 220 -8.61 11.40 -3.97
CA PRO A 220 -8.57 12.62 -4.76
C PRO A 220 -7.44 13.57 -4.33
N LEU A 221 -6.72 14.11 -5.31
CA LEU A 221 -5.53 14.93 -5.07
C LEU A 221 -5.89 16.36 -4.67
N LYS A 222 -5.06 16.98 -3.81
CA LYS A 222 -5.18 18.39 -3.42
C LYS A 222 -4.23 19.27 -4.23
N ALA A 223 -4.72 20.44 -4.66
CA ALA A 223 -4.00 21.39 -5.51
C ALA A 223 -2.73 22.03 -4.88
N GLY A 224 -2.42 21.75 -3.60
CA GLY A 224 -1.22 22.26 -2.93
C GLY A 224 0.08 21.98 -3.70
N VAL A 225 0.20 20.81 -4.34
CA VAL A 225 1.36 20.47 -5.19
C VAL A 225 1.53 21.43 -6.38
N THR A 226 0.42 21.85 -7.01
CA THR A 226 0.46 22.75 -8.17
C THR A 226 0.70 24.20 -7.77
N LEU A 227 0.16 24.62 -6.60
CA LEU A 227 0.46 25.91 -5.99
C LEU A 227 1.97 26.04 -5.68
N MET A 228 2.61 24.98 -5.20
CA MET A 228 4.05 24.96 -4.90
C MET A 228 4.92 25.02 -6.17
N ALA A 229 4.58 24.23 -7.20
CA ALA A 229 5.33 24.20 -8.45
C ALA A 229 5.22 25.52 -9.23
N LEU A 230 3.98 25.94 -9.53
CA LEU A 230 3.70 27.16 -10.29
C LEU A 230 4.08 28.41 -9.48
N GLY A 231 3.89 28.39 -8.15
CA GLY A 231 4.27 29.49 -7.26
C GLY A 231 5.78 29.71 -7.16
N ALA A 232 6.58 28.63 -7.15
CA ALA A 232 8.04 28.74 -7.18
C ALA A 232 8.53 29.33 -8.52
N MET A 233 8.04 28.81 -9.65
CA MET A 233 8.42 29.26 -11.00
C MET A 233 7.87 30.65 -11.36
N ALA A 234 6.75 31.07 -10.77
CA ALA A 234 6.24 32.43 -10.91
C ALA A 234 7.02 33.46 -10.07
N LYS A 235 7.64 33.02 -8.96
CA LYS A 235 8.45 33.85 -8.06
C LYS A 235 9.91 33.97 -8.50
N TYR A 236 10.47 32.90 -9.07
CA TYR A 236 11.88 32.81 -9.44
C TYR A 236 12.02 32.52 -10.94
N GLU A 237 12.50 33.51 -11.68
CA GLU A 237 12.64 33.41 -13.13
C GLU A 237 13.84 32.53 -13.51
N GLY A 238 13.69 31.73 -14.57
CA GLY A 238 14.66 30.69 -14.93
C GLY A 238 14.61 29.41 -14.08
N LEU A 239 13.75 29.32 -13.06
CA LEU A 239 13.60 28.12 -12.24
C LEU A 239 12.81 27.03 -12.98
N ASP A 240 13.45 25.89 -13.26
CA ASP A 240 12.82 24.72 -13.90
C ASP A 240 12.52 23.63 -12.87
N VAL A 241 11.28 23.59 -12.36
CA VAL A 241 10.83 22.60 -11.37
C VAL A 241 10.31 21.34 -12.06
N LYS A 242 11.00 20.21 -11.88
CA LYS A 242 10.52 18.90 -12.35
C LYS A 242 9.62 18.25 -11.30
N ILE A 243 8.53 17.63 -11.75
CA ILE A 243 7.60 16.90 -10.87
C ILE A 243 7.71 15.40 -11.18
N VAL A 244 8.17 14.60 -10.21
CA VAL A 244 8.38 13.15 -10.38
C VAL A 244 7.26 12.38 -9.67
N PRO A 245 6.36 11.71 -10.42
CA PRO A 245 5.33 10.86 -9.84
C PRO A 245 5.94 9.55 -9.30
N CYS A 246 5.55 9.17 -8.09
CA CYS A 246 6.10 8.04 -7.34
C CYS A 246 4.97 7.12 -6.86
N GLY A 247 4.96 5.88 -7.36
CA GLY A 247 3.99 4.86 -6.98
C GLY A 247 4.51 3.93 -5.88
N LEU A 248 3.90 3.96 -4.69
CA LEU A 248 4.21 3.03 -3.60
C LEU A 248 3.31 1.79 -3.63
N ASN A 249 3.90 0.66 -3.99
CA ASN A 249 3.21 -0.60 -4.21
C ASN A 249 3.65 -1.63 -3.15
N TYR A 250 2.89 -1.75 -2.07
CA TYR A 250 3.15 -2.70 -0.98
C TYR A 250 2.41 -4.03 -1.18
N PHE A 251 3.07 -5.15 -0.90
CA PHE A 251 2.41 -6.47 -0.88
C PHE A 251 1.54 -6.64 0.37
N HIS A 252 2.07 -6.24 1.54
CA HIS A 252 1.31 -6.13 2.78
C HIS A 252 1.86 -4.96 3.61
N ALA A 253 1.32 -3.75 3.45
CA ALA A 253 1.82 -2.55 4.13
C ALA A 253 2.03 -2.74 5.65
N HIS A 254 1.05 -3.35 6.32
CA HIS A 254 0.99 -3.50 7.78
C HIS A 254 1.76 -4.69 8.38
N ARG A 255 2.37 -5.56 7.56
CA ARG A 255 3.00 -6.82 8.01
C ARG A 255 4.52 -6.71 8.10
N PHE A 256 5.08 -7.36 9.13
CA PHE A 256 6.52 -7.53 9.29
C PHE A 256 7.05 -8.56 8.27
N ARG A 257 8.29 -8.37 7.79
CA ARG A 257 8.95 -9.12 6.70
C ARG A 257 8.16 -9.14 5.37
N SER A 258 7.37 -8.09 5.16
CA SER A 258 6.67 -7.80 3.90
C SER A 258 7.65 -7.36 2.79
N ARG A 259 7.14 -7.02 1.60
CA ARG A 259 7.92 -6.45 0.50
C ARG A 259 7.26 -5.18 -0.04
N ALA A 260 8.07 -4.29 -0.62
CA ALA A 260 7.63 -3.04 -1.24
C ALA A 260 8.31 -2.80 -2.59
N VAL A 261 7.59 -2.17 -3.52
CA VAL A 261 8.15 -1.56 -4.74
C VAL A 261 7.83 -0.08 -4.73
N ILE A 262 8.82 0.75 -5.01
CA ILE A 262 8.64 2.16 -5.37
C ILE A 262 8.91 2.34 -6.86
N GLU A 263 7.94 2.88 -7.60
CA GLU A 263 8.05 3.12 -9.03
C GLU A 263 8.09 4.63 -9.33
N PHE A 264 9.21 5.08 -9.89
CA PHE A 264 9.41 6.45 -10.35
C PHE A 264 8.99 6.55 -11.83
N GLY A 265 8.05 7.45 -12.12
CA GLY A 265 7.57 7.69 -13.48
C GLY A 265 8.45 8.64 -14.28
N ASN A 266 7.96 9.10 -15.43
CA ASN A 266 8.62 10.14 -16.21
C ASN A 266 8.49 11.49 -15.48
N PRO A 267 9.56 12.31 -15.37
CA PRO A 267 9.44 13.65 -14.80
C PRO A 267 8.56 14.55 -15.68
N ILE A 268 7.54 15.15 -15.10
CA ILE A 268 6.75 16.19 -15.73
C ILE A 268 7.56 17.49 -15.69
N THR A 269 7.71 18.14 -16.85
CA THR A 269 8.17 19.54 -16.94
C THR A 269 6.95 20.44 -16.92
N VAL A 270 6.96 21.47 -16.07
CA VAL A 270 5.90 22.50 -16.04
C VAL A 270 6.12 23.48 -17.19
N SER A 271 5.11 23.71 -18.03
CA SER A 271 5.24 24.62 -19.16
C SER A 271 5.20 26.09 -18.73
N ALA A 272 5.95 26.94 -19.45
CA ALA A 272 5.97 28.39 -19.21
C ALA A 272 4.57 29.02 -19.36
N GLU A 273 3.73 28.50 -20.25
CA GLU A 273 2.34 28.93 -20.43
C GLU A 273 1.49 28.78 -19.16
N LEU A 274 1.63 27.65 -18.44
CA LEU A 274 0.93 27.43 -17.17
C LEU A 274 1.44 28.39 -16.09
N VAL A 275 2.73 28.75 -16.11
CA VAL A 275 3.30 29.77 -15.21
C VAL A 275 2.74 31.16 -15.54
N GLN A 276 2.58 31.51 -16.82
CA GLN A 276 1.96 32.79 -17.21
C GLN A 276 0.47 32.85 -16.85
N LYS A 277 -0.31 31.79 -17.11
CA LYS A 277 -1.71 31.66 -16.65
C LYS A 277 -1.83 31.73 -15.12
N PHE A 278 -0.81 31.29 -14.39
CA PHE A 278 -0.73 31.44 -12.93
C PHE A 278 -0.41 32.89 -12.51
N LYS A 279 0.54 33.57 -13.19
CA LYS A 279 0.87 34.99 -12.97
C LYS A 279 -0.33 35.91 -13.23
N SER A 280 -1.17 35.64 -14.24
CA SER A 280 -2.37 36.44 -14.56
C SER A 280 -3.51 36.36 -13.51
N GLY A 281 -3.41 35.46 -12.53
CA GLY A 281 -4.35 35.41 -11.41
C GLY A 281 -5.77 34.92 -11.76
N GLY A 282 -6.75 35.34 -10.95
CA GLY A 282 -8.18 35.12 -11.22
C GLY A 282 -8.59 33.67 -11.51
N THR A 283 -9.34 33.49 -12.60
CA THR A 283 -9.79 32.20 -13.13
C THR A 283 -8.64 31.41 -13.78
N ALA A 284 -7.79 32.07 -14.57
CA ALA A 284 -6.66 31.45 -15.27
C ALA A 284 -5.69 30.75 -14.30
N LYS A 285 -5.46 31.32 -13.11
CA LYS A 285 -4.68 30.68 -12.04
C LYS A 285 -5.29 29.37 -11.56
N ARG A 286 -6.63 29.30 -11.43
CA ARG A 286 -7.35 28.07 -11.04
C ARG A 286 -7.30 27.02 -12.16
N GLU A 287 -7.45 27.45 -13.40
CA GLU A 287 -7.34 26.60 -14.59
C GLU A 287 -5.94 25.95 -14.65
N ALA A 288 -4.87 26.75 -14.60
CA ALA A 288 -3.49 26.26 -14.63
C ALA A 288 -3.19 25.28 -13.48
N CYS A 289 -3.73 25.54 -12.28
CA CYS A 289 -3.62 24.61 -11.15
C CYS A 289 -4.40 23.31 -11.37
N SER A 290 -5.55 23.33 -12.08
CA SER A 290 -6.27 22.10 -12.43
C SER A 290 -5.50 21.31 -13.49
N THR A 291 -5.17 21.92 -14.64
CA THR A 291 -4.48 21.24 -15.75
C THR A 291 -3.18 20.55 -15.30
N LEU A 292 -2.40 21.18 -14.43
CA LEU A 292 -1.21 20.56 -13.85
C LEU A 292 -1.54 19.44 -12.85
N LEU A 293 -2.62 19.57 -12.05
CA LEU A 293 -3.05 18.55 -11.10
C LEU A 293 -3.60 17.30 -11.81
N ASP A 294 -4.36 17.50 -12.88
CA ASP A 294 -4.89 16.45 -13.76
C ASP A 294 -3.74 15.72 -14.47
N SER A 295 -2.72 16.46 -14.93
CA SER A 295 -1.48 15.90 -15.49
C SER A 295 -0.72 15.04 -14.46
N ILE A 296 -0.57 15.53 -13.22
CA ILE A 296 0.05 14.79 -12.12
C ILE A 296 -0.76 13.54 -11.75
N TYR A 297 -2.11 13.63 -11.72
CA TYR A 297 -3.00 12.53 -11.41
C TYR A 297 -2.94 11.41 -12.46
N ASN A 298 -2.94 11.78 -13.75
CA ASN A 298 -2.77 10.83 -14.85
C ASN A 298 -1.38 10.18 -14.80
N ALA A 299 -0.32 10.94 -14.54
CA ALA A 299 1.03 10.38 -14.40
C ALA A 299 1.14 9.45 -13.17
N LEU A 300 0.52 9.78 -12.03
CA LEU A 300 0.44 8.90 -10.86
C LEU A 300 -0.27 7.57 -11.16
N LYS A 301 -1.36 7.58 -11.94
CA LYS A 301 -2.03 6.34 -12.41
C LYS A 301 -1.09 5.42 -13.19
N THR A 302 -0.08 5.96 -13.89
CA THR A 302 0.91 5.14 -14.61
C THR A 302 1.93 4.43 -13.72
N VAL A 303 2.03 4.78 -12.43
CA VAL A 303 2.98 4.19 -11.45
C VAL A 303 2.33 3.51 -10.25
N THR A 304 1.05 3.74 -10.00
CA THR A 304 0.28 3.04 -8.95
C THR A 304 -0.50 1.84 -9.50
N ILE A 305 -1.03 1.03 -8.59
CA ILE A 305 -2.06 0.02 -8.84
C ILE A 305 -3.36 0.60 -8.27
N ASN A 306 -4.32 0.93 -9.13
CA ASN A 306 -5.66 1.37 -8.73
C ASN A 306 -6.64 0.27 -9.12
N ALA A 307 -7.15 -0.44 -8.12
CA ALA A 307 -8.16 -1.46 -8.31
C ALA A 307 -9.45 -0.97 -7.65
N GLY A 308 -10.50 -0.75 -8.45
CA GLY A 308 -11.78 -0.19 -8.00
C GLY A 308 -12.47 -0.98 -6.87
N SER A 309 -12.02 -2.21 -6.61
CA SER A 309 -12.33 -2.95 -5.39
C SER A 309 -11.18 -3.86 -4.96
N TYR A 310 -11.20 -4.33 -3.71
CA TYR A 310 -10.21 -5.29 -3.21
C TYR A 310 -10.36 -6.67 -3.87
N GLU A 311 -11.59 -7.04 -4.22
CA GLU A 311 -11.94 -8.27 -4.93
C GLU A 311 -11.40 -8.22 -6.36
N THR A 312 -11.50 -7.05 -7.02
CA THR A 312 -10.88 -6.78 -8.32
C THR A 312 -9.36 -6.94 -8.24
N LEU A 313 -8.72 -6.40 -7.19
CA LEU A 313 -7.28 -6.56 -6.97
C LEU A 313 -6.88 -8.04 -6.82
N MET A 314 -7.66 -8.83 -6.07
CA MET A 314 -7.43 -10.27 -5.89
C MET A 314 -7.62 -11.06 -7.19
N LEU A 315 -8.65 -10.77 -7.97
CA LEU A 315 -8.91 -11.39 -9.28
C LEU A 315 -7.73 -11.18 -10.24
N ILE A 316 -7.26 -9.94 -10.37
CA ILE A 316 -6.13 -9.56 -11.22
C ILE A 316 -4.84 -10.25 -10.73
N GLN A 317 -4.60 -10.29 -9.42
CA GLN A 317 -3.45 -11.00 -8.86
C GLN A 317 -3.51 -12.51 -9.14
N ALA A 318 -4.69 -13.13 -9.10
CA ALA A 318 -4.87 -14.54 -9.45
C ALA A 318 -4.67 -14.80 -10.95
N ALA A 319 -5.28 -14.01 -11.82
CA ALA A 319 -5.13 -14.14 -13.27
C ALA A 319 -3.65 -13.98 -13.71
N ARG A 320 -2.93 -13.01 -13.14
CA ARG A 320 -1.48 -12.83 -13.35
C ARG A 320 -0.64 -14.01 -12.82
N ARG A 321 -1.07 -14.73 -11.77
CA ARG A 321 -0.38 -15.97 -11.32
C ARG A 321 -0.54 -17.09 -12.34
N LEU A 322 -1.72 -17.22 -12.94
CA LEU A 322 -2.07 -18.27 -13.90
C LEU A 322 -1.50 -18.04 -15.30
N TYR A 323 -1.40 -16.79 -15.77
CA TYR A 323 -0.81 -16.42 -17.08
C TYR A 323 0.68 -16.77 -17.25
N LYS A 324 1.39 -17.14 -16.18
CA LYS A 324 2.83 -17.42 -16.26
C LYS A 324 3.10 -18.84 -16.77
N PRO A 325 4.01 -19.04 -17.75
CA PRO A 325 4.61 -20.35 -17.96
C PRO A 325 5.34 -20.78 -16.67
N ALA A 326 5.05 -22.00 -16.19
CA ALA A 326 5.25 -22.41 -14.80
C ALA A 326 6.69 -22.31 -14.27
N HIS A 327 7.69 -22.25 -15.14
CA HIS A 327 9.11 -22.35 -14.79
C HIS A 327 9.88 -21.02 -14.76
N LYS A 328 9.22 -19.86 -15.00
CA LYS A 328 9.90 -18.56 -15.19
C LYS A 328 9.59 -17.53 -14.10
N LYS A 329 10.65 -16.91 -13.59
CA LYS A 329 10.60 -15.90 -12.51
C LYS A 329 10.51 -14.50 -13.10
N LEU A 330 9.53 -13.71 -12.67
CA LEU A 330 9.43 -12.28 -12.97
C LEU A 330 10.04 -11.47 -11.81
N HIS A 331 10.77 -10.41 -12.12
CA HIS A 331 11.25 -9.46 -11.11
C HIS A 331 10.08 -8.69 -10.48
N LEU A 332 10.25 -8.23 -9.24
CA LEU A 332 9.19 -7.56 -8.47
C LEU A 332 8.60 -6.33 -9.19
N SER A 333 9.44 -5.64 -9.96
CA SER A 333 9.07 -4.49 -10.81
C SER A 333 8.23 -4.88 -12.04
N GLN A 334 8.37 -6.10 -12.57
CA GLN A 334 7.55 -6.63 -13.67
C GLN A 334 6.19 -7.12 -13.15
N VAL A 335 6.13 -7.61 -11.90
CA VAL A 335 4.88 -8.04 -11.25
C VAL A 335 3.89 -6.88 -11.10
N VAL A 336 4.37 -5.70 -10.67
CA VAL A 336 3.55 -4.49 -10.49
C VAL A 336 2.99 -3.98 -11.83
N ASP A 337 3.84 -3.90 -12.84
CA ASP A 337 3.52 -3.52 -14.22
C ASP A 337 2.51 -4.47 -14.88
N LEU A 338 2.70 -5.79 -14.71
CA LEU A 338 1.76 -6.78 -15.24
C LEU A 338 0.40 -6.70 -14.52
N ASN A 339 0.35 -6.49 -13.19
CA ASN A 339 -0.91 -6.19 -12.50
C ASN A 339 -1.59 -4.93 -13.08
N ARG A 340 -0.82 -3.88 -13.41
CA ARG A 340 -1.34 -2.62 -14.01
C ARG A 340 -1.90 -2.84 -15.41
N ARG A 341 -1.19 -3.55 -16.28
CA ARG A 341 -1.67 -3.90 -17.64
C ARG A 341 -2.95 -4.74 -17.59
N PHE A 342 -3.01 -5.74 -16.70
CA PHE A 342 -4.23 -6.53 -16.46
C PHE A 342 -5.40 -5.66 -15.96
N LEU A 343 -5.17 -4.72 -15.02
CA LEU A 343 -6.22 -3.81 -14.55
C LEU A 343 -6.76 -2.90 -15.65
N ILE A 344 -5.90 -2.39 -16.53
CA ILE A 344 -6.30 -1.57 -17.67
C ILE A 344 -7.21 -2.39 -18.61
N GLY A 345 -6.77 -3.59 -19.02
CA GLY A 345 -7.59 -4.47 -19.88
C GLY A 345 -8.90 -4.90 -19.24
N TYR A 346 -8.89 -5.27 -17.95
CA TYR A 346 -10.11 -5.63 -17.22
C TYR A 346 -11.08 -4.46 -17.09
N ASN A 347 -10.61 -3.23 -16.83
CA ASN A 347 -11.50 -2.07 -16.74
C ASN A 347 -12.17 -1.72 -18.09
N ILE A 348 -11.63 -2.18 -19.22
CA ILE A 348 -12.21 -2.01 -20.56
C ILE A 348 -13.21 -3.15 -20.88
N PHE A 349 -12.85 -4.41 -20.57
CA PHE A 349 -13.64 -5.59 -20.98
C PHE A 349 -14.39 -6.29 -19.83
N ARG A 350 -14.49 -5.67 -18.65
CA ARG A 350 -15.11 -6.19 -17.41
C ARG A 350 -16.50 -6.81 -17.59
N ASP A 351 -17.29 -6.28 -18.52
CA ASP A 351 -18.68 -6.66 -18.74
C ASP A 351 -18.85 -7.55 -20.01
N ASP A 352 -17.74 -8.03 -20.59
CA ASP A 352 -17.71 -9.02 -21.68
C ASP A 352 -17.99 -10.44 -21.13
N PRO A 353 -18.89 -11.23 -21.75
CA PRO A 353 -19.21 -12.58 -21.29
C PRO A 353 -18.02 -13.52 -21.13
N LYS A 354 -16.99 -13.45 -21.99
CA LYS A 354 -15.77 -14.27 -21.87
C LYS A 354 -14.98 -13.92 -20.61
N VAL A 355 -14.89 -12.62 -20.30
CA VAL A 355 -14.20 -12.10 -19.11
C VAL A 355 -14.96 -12.47 -17.84
N MET A 356 -16.29 -12.33 -17.85
CA MET A 356 -17.16 -12.72 -16.74
C MET A 356 -17.12 -14.22 -16.44
N GLU A 357 -17.15 -15.07 -17.47
CA GLU A 357 -17.03 -16.52 -17.28
C GLU A 357 -15.65 -16.89 -16.70
N LEU A 358 -14.57 -16.34 -17.28
CA LEU A 358 -13.22 -16.63 -16.81
C LEU A 358 -12.99 -16.15 -15.38
N GLN A 359 -13.57 -15.01 -14.99
CA GLN A 359 -13.63 -14.53 -13.61
C GLN A 359 -14.29 -15.55 -12.68
N GLN A 360 -15.44 -16.11 -13.04
CA GLN A 360 -16.12 -17.14 -12.24
C GLN A 360 -15.27 -18.41 -12.12
N ARG A 361 -14.69 -18.89 -13.23
CA ARG A 361 -13.81 -20.07 -13.24
C ARG A 361 -12.55 -19.87 -12.36
N VAL A 362 -11.94 -18.69 -12.38
CA VAL A 362 -10.81 -18.32 -11.50
C VAL A 362 -11.23 -18.21 -10.03
N MET A 363 -12.42 -17.68 -9.73
CA MET A 363 -12.96 -17.65 -8.36
C MET A 363 -13.21 -19.06 -7.82
N ALA A 364 -13.79 -19.97 -8.61
CA ALA A 364 -13.98 -21.37 -8.24
C ALA A 364 -12.65 -22.10 -7.98
N TYR A 365 -11.62 -21.87 -8.81
CA TYR A 365 -10.29 -22.44 -8.58
C TYR A 365 -9.63 -21.90 -7.28
N ASN A 366 -9.78 -20.61 -6.96
CA ASN A 366 -9.33 -20.07 -5.68
C ASN A 366 -10.10 -20.68 -4.47
N GLN A 367 -11.36 -21.11 -4.65
CA GLN A 367 -12.10 -21.86 -3.62
C GLN A 367 -11.62 -23.32 -3.50
N LEU A 368 -11.24 -23.98 -4.60
CA LEU A 368 -10.64 -25.32 -4.57
C LEU A 368 -9.26 -25.28 -3.86
N LEU A 369 -8.43 -24.27 -4.18
CA LEU A 369 -7.18 -23.99 -3.45
C LEU A 369 -7.42 -23.77 -1.94
N LYS A 370 -8.46 -23.01 -1.56
CA LYS A 370 -8.87 -22.81 -0.17
C LYS A 370 -9.21 -24.14 0.53
N TYR A 371 -9.97 -25.02 -0.13
CA TYR A 371 -10.44 -26.28 0.45
C TYR A 371 -9.29 -27.21 0.84
N HIS A 372 -8.32 -27.42 -0.06
CA HIS A 372 -7.10 -28.17 0.24
C HIS A 372 -6.04 -27.33 0.99
N GLY A 373 -6.28 -26.02 1.15
CA GLY A 373 -5.45 -25.04 1.85
C GLY A 373 -4.11 -24.70 1.19
N ILE A 374 -3.85 -25.18 -0.03
CA ILE A 374 -2.61 -24.89 -0.77
C ILE A 374 -2.71 -23.60 -1.59
N LYS A 375 -1.57 -23.01 -1.97
CA LYS A 375 -1.49 -21.84 -2.85
C LYS A 375 -1.20 -22.23 -4.30
N ASP A 376 -1.64 -21.41 -5.26
CA ASP A 376 -1.48 -21.64 -6.71
C ASP A 376 -0.05 -22.09 -7.12
N HIS A 377 0.98 -21.41 -6.64
CA HIS A 377 2.37 -21.76 -6.98
C HIS A 377 2.78 -23.16 -6.49
N GLN A 378 2.14 -23.65 -5.41
CA GLN A 378 2.41 -24.95 -4.82
C GLN A 378 1.76 -26.11 -5.60
N VAL A 379 0.74 -25.85 -6.42
CA VAL A 379 0.11 -26.85 -7.30
C VAL A 379 1.13 -27.45 -8.27
N SER A 380 2.11 -26.66 -8.72
CA SER A 380 3.22 -27.17 -9.55
C SER A 380 4.12 -28.20 -8.84
N LYS A 381 4.07 -28.25 -7.50
CA LYS A 381 4.86 -29.17 -6.64
C LYS A 381 4.09 -30.41 -6.22
N THR A 382 2.81 -30.53 -6.58
CA THR A 382 2.00 -31.73 -6.37
C THR A 382 2.03 -32.63 -7.61
N SER A 383 3.15 -32.60 -8.34
CA SER A 383 3.48 -33.55 -9.40
C SER A 383 3.77 -34.93 -8.82
N ASN A 384 3.38 -36.00 -9.52
CA ASN A 384 3.61 -37.38 -9.12
C ASN A 384 5.11 -37.77 -9.21
N GLU A 385 5.90 -37.34 -8.22
CA GLU A 385 7.11 -38.08 -7.84
C GLU A 385 6.69 -39.33 -7.04
N ASN A 386 7.46 -40.42 -7.16
CA ASN A 386 7.23 -41.67 -6.41
C ASN A 386 6.98 -41.40 -4.92
N ASN A 387 5.92 -42.00 -4.34
CA ASN A 387 5.49 -41.81 -2.95
C ASN A 387 6.64 -41.94 -1.93
N GLY A 388 7.59 -42.87 -2.14
CA GLY A 388 8.76 -43.01 -1.26
C GLY A 388 9.69 -41.79 -1.28
N ARG A 389 9.82 -41.11 -2.43
CA ARG A 389 10.57 -39.87 -2.59
C ARG A 389 9.81 -38.67 -1.99
N LEU A 390 8.48 -38.62 -2.11
CA LEU A 390 7.66 -37.62 -1.42
C LEU A 390 7.75 -37.76 0.11
N LEU A 391 7.71 -38.99 0.63
CA LEU A 391 7.88 -39.30 2.04
C LEU A 391 9.27 -38.91 2.56
N TRP A 392 10.34 -39.24 1.81
CA TRP A 392 11.69 -38.80 2.14
C TRP A 392 11.83 -37.27 2.15
N LEU A 393 11.24 -36.57 1.16
CA LEU A 393 11.22 -35.12 1.12
C LEU A 393 10.45 -34.50 2.31
N LEU A 394 9.39 -35.15 2.79
CA LEU A 394 8.64 -34.75 3.98
C LEU A 394 9.49 -34.89 5.25
N ILE A 395 10.07 -36.08 5.49
CA ILE A 395 10.97 -36.35 6.63
C ILE A 395 12.13 -35.36 6.66
N LYS A 396 12.79 -35.16 5.51
CA LYS A 396 13.90 -34.21 5.32
C LYS A 396 13.51 -32.77 5.67
N ARG A 397 12.31 -32.32 5.28
CA ARG A 397 11.81 -30.96 5.62
C ARG A 397 11.52 -30.82 7.10
N ILE A 398 10.93 -31.83 7.74
CA ILE A 398 10.66 -31.84 9.19
C ILE A 398 11.98 -31.77 9.96
N PHE A 399 12.96 -32.60 9.61
CA PHE A 399 14.29 -32.60 10.25
C PHE A 399 15.01 -31.24 10.16
N ILE A 400 15.05 -30.63 8.96
CA ILE A 400 15.64 -29.30 8.77
C ILE A 400 14.85 -28.23 9.53
N LEU A 401 13.51 -28.31 9.58
CA LEU A 401 12.68 -27.37 10.33
C LEU A 401 12.94 -27.47 11.84
N THR A 402 13.16 -28.67 12.39
CA THR A 402 13.54 -28.87 13.79
C THR A 402 14.89 -28.22 14.10
N ILE A 403 15.90 -28.43 13.25
CA ILE A 403 17.23 -27.79 13.43
C ILE A 403 17.12 -26.26 13.37
N LEU A 404 16.47 -25.71 12.34
CA LEU A 404 16.25 -24.27 12.22
C LEU A 404 15.43 -23.70 13.38
N GLY A 405 14.46 -24.47 13.88
CA GLY A 405 13.68 -24.14 15.08
C GLY A 405 14.56 -23.99 16.31
N LEU A 406 15.41 -25.00 16.60
CA LEU A 406 16.34 -24.98 17.73
C LEU A 406 17.33 -23.81 17.66
N TRP A 407 17.83 -23.48 16.47
CA TRP A 407 18.74 -22.34 16.26
C TRP A 407 18.03 -20.97 16.32
N ALA A 408 16.75 -20.90 15.92
CA ALA A 408 15.95 -19.68 16.03
C ALA A 408 15.44 -19.42 17.46
N PHE A 409 15.21 -20.48 18.25
CA PHE A 409 14.49 -20.46 19.52
C PHE A 409 15.07 -19.47 20.57
N PRO A 410 16.40 -19.41 20.84
CA PRO A 410 16.95 -18.48 21.83
C PRO A 410 16.68 -17.01 21.48
N GLY A 411 16.98 -16.60 20.25
CA GLY A 411 16.68 -15.25 19.77
C GLY A 411 15.18 -14.97 19.68
N GLY A 412 14.36 -15.99 19.42
CA GLY A 412 12.90 -15.88 19.39
C GLY A 412 12.33 -15.52 20.77
N ILE A 413 12.81 -16.20 21.83
CA ILE A 413 12.44 -15.91 23.23
C ILE A 413 12.95 -14.54 23.65
N LEU A 414 14.22 -14.23 23.41
CA LEU A 414 14.83 -12.94 23.81
C LEU A 414 14.15 -11.72 23.16
N ASN A 415 13.53 -11.88 21.99
CA ASN A 415 12.80 -10.79 21.33
C ASN A 415 11.26 -10.89 21.50
N LEU A 416 10.75 -11.92 22.17
CA LEU A 416 9.30 -12.12 22.39
C LEU A 416 8.62 -10.94 23.10
N PRO A 417 9.21 -10.30 24.15
CA PRO A 417 8.62 -9.11 24.75
C PRO A 417 8.42 -7.96 23.74
N VAL A 418 9.37 -7.77 22.83
CA VAL A 418 9.28 -6.74 21.77
C VAL A 418 8.14 -7.05 20.82
N VAL A 419 8.00 -8.30 20.38
CA VAL A 419 6.93 -8.74 19.48
C VAL A 419 5.55 -8.52 20.13
N ILE A 420 5.39 -8.88 21.40
CA ILE A 420 4.15 -8.70 22.16
C ILE A 420 3.82 -7.21 22.31
N VAL A 421 4.76 -6.40 22.82
CA VAL A 421 4.53 -4.95 23.06
C VAL A 421 4.29 -4.21 21.74
N ALA A 422 5.02 -4.51 20.67
CA ALA A 422 4.79 -3.93 19.35
C ALA A 422 3.41 -4.30 18.77
N LYS A 423 2.94 -5.55 18.99
CA LYS A 423 1.58 -5.98 18.61
C LYS A 423 0.53 -5.18 19.38
N VAL A 424 0.61 -5.14 20.72
CA VAL A 424 -0.37 -4.46 21.58
C VAL A 424 -0.42 -2.95 21.31
N ILE A 425 0.73 -2.27 21.25
CA ILE A 425 0.79 -0.82 21.01
C ILE A 425 0.28 -0.49 19.60
N SER A 426 0.70 -1.21 18.57
CA SER A 426 0.23 -0.94 17.20
C SER A 426 -1.27 -1.16 17.05
N GLN A 427 -1.85 -2.20 17.66
CA GLN A 427 -3.30 -2.43 17.68
C GLN A 427 -4.07 -1.32 18.42
N LYS A 428 -3.63 -0.92 19.63
CA LYS A 428 -4.24 0.20 20.36
C LYS A 428 -4.20 1.52 19.56
N LYS A 429 -3.10 1.77 18.83
CA LYS A 429 -2.94 2.96 17.98
C LYS A 429 -3.76 2.90 16.70
N ALA A 430 -3.95 1.72 16.09
CA ALA A 430 -4.86 1.53 14.95
C ALA A 430 -6.33 1.80 15.32
N GLN A 431 -6.77 1.31 16.50
CA GLN A 431 -8.12 1.61 17.02
C GLN A 431 -8.32 3.12 17.27
N ALA A 432 -7.32 3.81 17.81
CA ALA A 432 -7.36 5.27 17.98
C ALA A 432 -7.37 6.02 16.62
N ALA A 433 -6.64 5.52 15.62
CA ALA A 433 -6.62 6.08 14.27
C ALA A 433 -7.95 5.89 13.52
N LEU A 434 -8.65 4.77 13.74
CA LEU A 434 -10.00 4.53 13.23
C LEU A 434 -11.01 5.51 13.85
N LYS A 435 -11.05 5.61 15.19
CA LYS A 435 -11.96 6.52 15.92
C LYS A 435 -11.76 8.01 15.60
N SER A 436 -10.69 8.38 14.89
CA SER A 436 -10.35 9.76 14.53
C SER A 436 -10.37 10.06 13.02
N SER A 437 -10.80 9.13 12.16
CA SER A 437 -10.86 9.36 10.72
C SER A 437 -12.00 8.62 10.02
N THR A 438 -12.82 9.36 9.26
CA THR A 438 -13.88 8.81 8.39
C THR A 438 -13.37 8.17 7.09
N VAL A 439 -12.08 8.30 6.79
CA VAL A 439 -11.48 7.87 5.50
C VAL A 439 -10.91 6.45 5.57
N LYS A 440 -10.52 6.00 6.78
CA LYS A 440 -9.85 4.73 7.05
C LYS A 440 -10.84 3.58 7.22
N ILE A 441 -10.50 2.40 6.72
CA ILE A 441 -11.36 1.21 6.77
C ILE A 441 -11.00 0.34 7.97
N ALA A 442 -9.71 0.06 8.19
CA ALA A 442 -9.22 -0.82 9.25
C ALA A 442 -8.01 -0.27 10.02
N GLY A 443 -7.62 0.99 9.77
CA GLY A 443 -6.52 1.69 10.46
C GLY A 443 -5.15 1.05 10.22
N ARG A 444 -4.99 0.29 9.13
CA ARG A 444 -3.80 -0.55 8.90
C ARG A 444 -2.54 0.27 8.59
N ASP A 445 -2.72 1.51 8.12
CA ASP A 445 -1.69 2.48 7.73
C ASP A 445 -0.78 2.94 8.89
N VAL A 446 -1.21 2.77 10.14
CA VAL A 446 -0.41 3.11 11.33
C VAL A 446 0.36 1.90 11.88
N LEU A 447 0.02 0.68 11.47
CA LEU A 447 0.54 -0.54 12.10
C LEU A 447 2.03 -0.74 11.86
N ALA A 448 2.53 -0.47 10.64
CA ALA A 448 3.96 -0.58 10.32
C ALA A 448 4.78 0.46 11.10
N THR A 449 4.36 1.73 11.04
CA THR A 449 4.89 2.85 11.82
C THR A 449 5.08 2.50 13.30
N TRP A 450 4.03 2.04 13.99
CA TRP A 450 4.11 1.80 15.44
C TRP A 450 4.93 0.56 15.80
N LYS A 451 4.98 -0.48 14.95
CA LYS A 451 5.90 -1.60 15.13
C LYS A 451 7.37 -1.16 15.02
N LEU A 452 7.67 -0.32 14.02
CA LEU A 452 9.00 0.24 13.80
C LEU A 452 9.45 1.16 14.95
N LEU A 453 8.59 2.09 15.39
CA LEU A 453 8.91 3.00 16.50
C LEU A 453 9.06 2.26 17.84
N VAL A 454 8.26 1.22 18.10
CA VAL A 454 8.44 0.38 19.28
C VAL A 454 9.74 -0.41 19.19
N GLY A 455 10.05 -1.05 18.06
CA GLY A 455 11.30 -1.79 17.86
C GLY A 455 12.55 -0.92 18.05
N LEU A 456 12.55 0.29 17.49
CA LEU A 456 13.66 1.26 17.58
C LEU A 456 14.02 1.61 19.03
N VAL A 457 13.05 1.71 19.93
CA VAL A 457 13.28 2.05 21.34
C VAL A 457 13.48 0.78 22.18
N LEU A 458 12.67 -0.25 21.96
CA LEU A 458 12.56 -1.40 22.86
C LEU A 458 13.63 -2.48 22.61
N LEU A 459 14.17 -2.61 21.40
CA LEU A 459 15.29 -3.54 21.16
C LEU A 459 16.56 -3.08 21.89
N PRO A 460 17.02 -1.81 21.79
CA PRO A 460 18.18 -1.34 22.55
C PRO A 460 17.97 -1.39 24.07
N THR A 461 16.80 -1.01 24.60
CA THR A 461 16.59 -1.06 26.06
C THR A 461 16.53 -2.48 26.60
N LEU A 462 15.96 -3.43 25.84
CA LEU A 462 15.90 -4.84 26.24
C LEU A 462 17.28 -5.51 26.19
N TYR A 463 18.10 -5.23 25.17
CA TYR A 463 19.48 -5.74 25.12
C TYR A 463 20.38 -5.11 26.20
N ALA A 464 20.12 -3.85 26.58
CA ALA A 464 20.84 -3.18 27.67
C ALA A 464 20.48 -3.81 29.02
N PHE A 465 19.20 -4.12 29.23
CA PHE A 465 18.71 -4.86 30.40
C PHE A 465 19.31 -6.27 30.49
N TYR A 466 19.37 -7.03 29.39
CA TYR A 466 20.05 -8.33 29.36
C TYR A 466 21.55 -8.23 29.63
N SER A 467 22.21 -7.20 29.11
CA SER A 467 23.65 -6.97 29.35
C SER A 467 23.93 -6.55 30.80
N LEU A 468 23.02 -5.79 31.42
CA LEU A 468 23.06 -5.42 32.84
C LEU A 468 22.85 -6.65 33.75
N ILE A 469 21.91 -7.54 33.41
CA ILE A 469 21.74 -8.83 34.12
C ILE A 469 23.03 -9.65 34.03
N MET A 470 23.63 -9.77 32.84
CA MET A 470 24.90 -10.47 32.68
C MET A 470 26.03 -9.84 33.50
N PHE A 471 26.10 -8.51 33.60
CA PHE A 471 27.06 -7.83 34.47
C PHE A 471 26.84 -8.19 35.95
N ILE A 472 25.61 -8.12 36.45
CA ILE A 472 25.27 -8.45 37.85
C ILE A 472 25.61 -9.91 38.17
N VAL A 473 25.22 -10.86 37.31
CA VAL A 473 25.53 -12.29 37.47
C VAL A 473 27.04 -12.51 37.48
N VAL A 474 27.78 -11.89 36.55
CA VAL A 474 29.23 -12.07 36.44
C VAL A 474 29.99 -11.44 37.61
N LEU A 475 29.49 -10.35 38.22
CA LEU A 475 30.07 -9.79 39.45
C LEU A 475 30.06 -10.80 40.61
N GLN A 476 29.02 -11.63 40.73
CA GLN A 476 28.86 -12.67 41.75
C GLN A 476 29.80 -13.89 41.56
N THR A 477 30.53 -13.97 40.44
CA THR A 477 31.46 -15.08 40.16
C THR A 477 32.90 -14.78 40.54
N ASN A 478 33.72 -15.81 40.76
CA ASN A 478 35.17 -15.69 41.02
C ASN A 478 36.01 -15.47 39.73
N LEU A 479 35.44 -14.90 38.67
CA LEU A 479 36.16 -14.58 37.43
C LEU A 479 37.09 -13.36 37.60
N ASP A 480 38.20 -13.35 36.84
CA ASP A 480 39.11 -12.20 36.72
C ASP A 480 38.35 -10.94 36.25
N THR A 481 38.72 -9.79 36.81
CA THR A 481 38.13 -8.46 36.55
C THR A 481 38.07 -8.13 35.05
N LYS A 482 39.02 -8.62 34.25
CA LYS A 482 38.99 -8.49 32.78
C LYS A 482 37.75 -9.14 32.17
N TRP A 483 37.44 -10.38 32.54
CA TRP A 483 36.24 -11.08 32.08
C TRP A 483 34.96 -10.46 32.63
N LYS A 484 35.01 -9.88 33.83
CA LYS A 484 33.88 -9.15 34.43
C LYS A 484 33.45 -7.92 33.60
N LEU A 485 34.38 -7.29 32.90
CA LEU A 485 34.10 -6.21 31.94
C LEU A 485 33.82 -6.70 30.52
N ILE A 486 34.54 -7.73 30.04
CA ILE A 486 34.43 -8.22 28.66
C ILE A 486 33.08 -8.91 28.39
N LEU A 487 32.59 -9.76 29.30
CA LEU A 487 31.39 -10.57 29.04
C LEU A 487 30.10 -9.75 28.80
N PRO A 488 29.80 -8.68 29.55
CA PRO A 488 28.65 -7.82 29.29
C PRO A 488 28.77 -7.00 28.00
N LEU A 489 29.97 -6.49 27.69
CA LEU A 489 30.23 -5.76 26.43
C LEU A 489 30.10 -6.69 25.22
N ALA A 490 30.59 -7.93 25.33
CA ALA A 490 30.41 -8.97 24.32
C ALA A 490 28.92 -9.34 24.17
N THR A 491 28.17 -9.47 25.28
CA THR A 491 26.73 -9.73 25.27
C THR A 491 25.96 -8.65 24.52
N TRP A 492 26.17 -7.37 24.88
CA TRP A 492 25.58 -6.21 24.21
C TRP A 492 25.87 -6.21 22.71
N SER A 493 27.12 -6.54 22.33
CA SER A 493 27.56 -6.56 20.94
C SER A 493 27.00 -7.75 20.15
N LEU A 494 26.81 -8.91 20.78
CA LEU A 494 26.42 -10.17 20.12
C LEU A 494 24.90 -10.36 20.02
N LEU A 495 24.12 -9.85 20.98
CA LEU A 495 22.65 -9.96 21.01
C LEU A 495 21.95 -9.51 19.71
N PRO A 496 22.35 -8.40 19.04
CA PRO A 496 21.79 -8.02 17.73
C PRO A 496 22.03 -9.07 16.65
N PHE A 497 23.20 -9.71 16.61
CA PHE A 497 23.52 -10.75 15.61
C PHE A 497 22.74 -12.04 15.87
N VAL A 498 22.61 -12.48 17.14
CA VAL A 498 21.78 -13.63 17.52
C VAL A 498 20.32 -13.39 17.15
N SER A 499 19.83 -12.17 17.37
CA SER A 499 18.46 -11.76 17.05
C SER A 499 18.21 -11.71 15.53
N TYR A 500 19.18 -11.20 14.76
CA TYR A 500 19.12 -11.22 13.30
C TYR A 500 19.22 -12.64 12.72
N ALA A 501 20.11 -13.49 13.26
CA ALA A 501 20.22 -14.88 12.86
C ALA A 501 18.91 -15.65 13.13
N SER A 502 18.34 -15.49 14.34
CA SER A 502 17.03 -16.05 14.70
C SER A 502 15.92 -15.60 13.75
N LEU A 503 15.85 -14.30 13.41
CA LEU A 503 14.91 -13.77 12.42
C LEU A 503 15.07 -14.45 11.05
N ARG A 504 16.31 -14.62 10.58
CA ARG A 504 16.62 -15.22 9.27
C ARG A 504 16.37 -16.74 9.24
N PHE A 505 16.67 -17.47 10.31
CA PHE A 505 16.29 -18.88 10.46
C PHE A 505 14.76 -19.03 10.53
N GLY A 506 14.06 -18.11 11.21
CA GLY A 506 12.60 -18.06 11.26
C GLY A 506 11.96 -17.80 9.88
N GLU A 507 12.53 -16.92 9.06
CA GLU A 507 12.11 -16.71 7.66
C GLU A 507 12.23 -18.01 6.83
N ILE A 508 13.40 -18.63 6.86
CA ILE A 508 13.70 -19.85 6.08
C ILE A 508 12.82 -21.01 6.57
N GLY A 509 12.72 -21.20 7.88
CA GLY A 509 11.87 -22.21 8.51
C GLY A 509 10.39 -22.01 8.18
N HIS A 510 9.89 -20.77 8.12
CA HIS A 510 8.50 -20.49 7.76
C HIS A 510 8.19 -20.81 6.28
N ASP A 511 9.11 -20.56 5.36
CA ASP A 511 8.92 -20.92 3.96
C ASP A 511 9.09 -22.45 3.73
N ILE A 512 9.94 -23.13 4.51
CA ILE A 512 9.99 -24.61 4.56
C ILE A 512 8.68 -25.17 5.12
N PHE A 513 8.17 -24.63 6.22
CA PHE A 513 6.92 -25.07 6.85
C PHE A 513 5.72 -24.98 5.89
N LYS A 514 5.58 -23.87 5.14
CA LYS A 514 4.56 -23.75 4.08
C LYS A 514 4.67 -24.82 2.99
N SER A 515 5.87 -25.34 2.74
CA SER A 515 6.09 -26.40 1.75
C SER A 515 5.69 -27.79 2.23
N ILE A 516 5.47 -28.00 3.53
CA ILE A 516 5.02 -29.30 4.07
C ILE A 516 3.63 -29.64 3.54
N GLN A 517 2.67 -28.72 3.64
CA GLN A 517 1.28 -28.92 3.27
C GLN A 517 1.03 -29.48 1.85
N PRO A 518 1.58 -28.92 0.75
CA PRO A 518 1.38 -29.48 -0.59
C PRO A 518 2.01 -30.86 -0.77
N THR A 519 3.08 -31.21 -0.04
CA THR A 519 3.67 -32.56 -0.11
C THR A 519 2.89 -33.57 0.74
N VAL A 520 2.30 -33.14 1.86
CA VAL A 520 1.32 -33.95 2.60
C VAL A 520 0.06 -34.19 1.75
N MET A 521 -0.42 -33.16 1.05
CA MET A 521 -1.55 -33.29 0.12
C MET A 521 -1.25 -34.29 -1.00
N ALA A 522 -0.11 -34.15 -1.69
CA ALA A 522 0.27 -35.06 -2.77
C ALA A 522 0.40 -36.54 -2.32
N LEU A 523 0.69 -36.78 -1.04
CA LEU A 523 0.81 -38.10 -0.45
C LEU A 523 -0.54 -38.69 0.02
N LEU A 524 -1.48 -37.85 0.47
CA LEU A 524 -2.78 -38.28 1.02
C LEU A 524 -3.93 -38.24 -0.01
N ASP A 525 -3.93 -37.27 -0.92
CA ASP A 525 -4.93 -37.09 -1.98
C ASP A 525 -4.27 -36.80 -3.33
N PRO A 526 -3.69 -37.82 -3.99
CA PRO A 526 -3.11 -37.67 -5.33
C PRO A 526 -4.17 -37.34 -6.40
N LYS A 527 -5.45 -37.68 -6.18
CA LYS A 527 -6.54 -37.41 -7.14
C LYS A 527 -6.95 -35.94 -7.14
N GLY A 528 -7.11 -35.32 -5.97
CA GLY A 528 -7.32 -33.88 -5.83
C GLY A 528 -6.11 -33.07 -6.31
N ALA A 529 -4.90 -33.55 -6.02
CA ALA A 529 -3.65 -32.94 -6.51
C ALA A 529 -3.56 -32.90 -8.05
N GLU A 530 -3.89 -34.00 -8.73
CA GLU A 530 -3.97 -34.08 -10.19
C GLU A 530 -5.10 -33.18 -10.73
N THR A 531 -6.29 -33.23 -10.13
CA THR A 531 -7.44 -32.39 -10.51
C THR A 531 -7.12 -30.89 -10.44
N LEU A 532 -6.40 -30.46 -9.40
CA LEU A 532 -5.93 -29.09 -9.23
C LEU A 532 -4.91 -28.67 -10.30
N ARG A 533 -3.98 -29.55 -10.67
CA ARG A 533 -3.03 -29.31 -11.76
C ARG A 533 -3.75 -29.16 -13.10
N GLN A 534 -4.66 -30.06 -13.45
CA GLN A 534 -5.44 -29.98 -14.69
C GLN A 534 -6.32 -28.72 -14.75
N ASN A 535 -6.97 -28.34 -13.64
CA ASN A 535 -7.73 -27.10 -13.56
C ASN A 535 -6.84 -25.85 -13.71
N ARG A 536 -5.64 -25.87 -13.10
CA ARG A 536 -4.65 -24.80 -13.24
C ARG A 536 -4.17 -24.66 -14.69
N GLU A 537 -3.85 -25.77 -15.35
CA GLU A 537 -3.37 -25.80 -16.73
C GLU A 537 -4.44 -25.31 -17.71
N LYS A 538 -5.69 -25.80 -17.59
CA LYS A 538 -6.85 -25.30 -18.35
C LYS A 538 -7.06 -23.79 -18.16
N LEU A 539 -7.01 -23.30 -16.91
CA LEU A 539 -7.15 -21.87 -16.62
C LEU A 539 -5.98 -21.04 -17.16
N SER A 540 -4.75 -21.54 -17.07
CA SER A 540 -3.55 -20.91 -17.62
C SER A 540 -3.68 -20.74 -19.14
N SER A 541 -4.17 -21.78 -19.84
CA SER A 541 -4.48 -21.74 -21.27
C SER A 541 -5.56 -20.68 -21.59
N ASN A 542 -6.74 -20.78 -20.96
CA ASN A 542 -7.85 -19.85 -21.21
C ASN A 542 -7.47 -18.38 -20.96
N ILE A 543 -6.67 -18.10 -19.91
CA ILE A 543 -6.18 -16.75 -19.60
C ILE A 543 -5.17 -16.28 -20.66
N THR A 544 -4.30 -17.16 -21.13
CA THR A 544 -3.31 -16.84 -22.17
C THR A 544 -3.98 -16.57 -23.52
N GLU A 545 -4.97 -17.38 -23.90
CA GLU A 545 -5.79 -17.20 -25.09
C GLU A 545 -6.56 -15.88 -25.06
N LEU A 546 -7.27 -15.59 -23.96
CA LEU A 546 -7.99 -14.32 -23.78
C LEU A 546 -7.04 -13.11 -23.83
N ILE A 547 -5.86 -13.21 -23.24
CA ILE A 547 -4.87 -12.12 -23.28
C ILE A 547 -4.28 -11.94 -24.67
N ASN A 548 -4.11 -13.01 -25.46
CA ASN A 548 -3.70 -12.92 -26.85
C ASN A 548 -4.80 -12.34 -27.76
N GLU A 549 -6.08 -12.59 -27.46
CA GLU A 549 -7.21 -12.02 -28.21
C GLU A 549 -7.44 -10.53 -27.89
N TYR A 550 -7.37 -10.13 -26.62
CA TYR A 550 -7.73 -8.78 -26.17
C TYR A 550 -6.53 -7.85 -25.94
N GLY A 551 -5.33 -8.40 -25.74
CA GLY A 551 -4.08 -7.64 -25.56
C GLY A 551 -3.76 -6.69 -26.72
N PRO A 552 -3.75 -7.15 -27.99
CA PRO A 552 -3.52 -6.29 -29.16
C PRO A 552 -4.54 -5.15 -29.31
N LYS A 553 -5.77 -5.36 -28.82
CA LYS A 553 -6.87 -4.38 -28.88
C LYS A 553 -6.66 -3.18 -27.92
N VAL A 554 -5.76 -3.30 -26.94
CA VAL A 554 -5.50 -2.29 -25.90
C VAL A 554 -4.06 -1.78 -25.91
N PHE A 555 -3.11 -2.63 -26.29
CA PHE A 555 -1.68 -2.37 -26.20
C PHE A 555 -1.03 -2.53 -27.60
N PRO A 556 -0.68 -1.44 -28.29
CA PRO A 556 0.05 -1.51 -29.56
C PRO A 556 1.44 -2.17 -29.43
N ASP A 557 2.00 -2.21 -28.22
CA ASP A 557 3.23 -2.91 -27.86
C ASP A 557 3.03 -4.38 -27.48
N PHE A 558 1.85 -4.97 -27.75
CA PHE A 558 1.54 -6.34 -27.37
C PHE A 558 2.29 -7.39 -28.21
N ASP A 559 3.37 -7.91 -27.65
CA ASP A 559 4.01 -9.14 -28.11
C ASP A 559 3.55 -10.33 -27.24
N ALA A 560 2.68 -11.18 -27.80
CA ALA A 560 2.26 -12.46 -27.20
C ALA A 560 3.46 -13.34 -26.80
N ASN A 561 4.56 -13.23 -27.54
CA ASN A 561 5.81 -13.93 -27.30
C ASN A 561 6.81 -13.14 -26.45
N TYR A 562 6.48 -12.00 -25.83
CA TYR A 562 7.44 -11.25 -25.01
C TYR A 562 8.03 -12.09 -23.86
N ILE A 563 7.18 -12.93 -23.26
CA ILE A 563 7.50 -13.83 -22.13
C ILE A 563 8.21 -15.13 -22.59
N SER A 564 8.24 -15.41 -23.91
CA SER A 564 8.99 -16.53 -24.52
C SER A 564 10.28 -16.07 -25.22
N ARG A 565 10.29 -14.90 -25.85
CA ARG A 565 11.44 -14.30 -26.56
C ARG A 565 12.55 -13.84 -25.63
N THR A 566 12.23 -13.29 -24.45
CA THR A 566 13.22 -12.98 -23.38
C THR A 566 13.88 -14.23 -22.76
N THR A 567 13.75 -15.40 -23.39
CA THR A 567 14.09 -16.70 -22.82
C THR A 567 14.75 -17.69 -23.79
N VAL A 568 14.92 -17.31 -25.05
CA VAL A 568 16.02 -17.87 -25.85
C VAL A 568 17.31 -17.26 -25.29
N PRO A 569 18.35 -18.04 -24.96
CA PRO A 569 19.66 -17.46 -24.69
C PRO A 569 20.16 -16.86 -26.01
N SER A 570 20.11 -15.54 -26.14
CA SER A 570 20.73 -14.86 -27.26
C SER A 570 22.22 -15.19 -27.26
N THR A 571 22.69 -15.76 -28.37
CA THR A 571 24.10 -16.09 -28.63
C THR A 571 24.89 -14.81 -28.90
N PHE A 572 24.93 -13.92 -27.90
CA PHE A 572 25.91 -12.84 -27.85
C PHE A 572 27.29 -13.47 -27.82
N SER A 573 28.07 -13.22 -28.87
CA SER A 573 29.52 -13.41 -28.87
C SER A 573 30.12 -12.79 -27.61
N PRO A 574 31.17 -13.36 -27.02
CA PRO A 574 31.72 -12.91 -25.74
C PRO A 574 32.32 -11.50 -25.88
N VAL A 575 31.50 -10.49 -25.63
CA VAL A 575 31.97 -9.12 -25.35
C VAL A 575 32.92 -9.25 -24.14
N PRO A 576 34.20 -8.90 -24.29
CA PRO A 576 35.20 -9.22 -23.28
C PRO A 576 34.80 -8.60 -21.95
N SER A 577 34.85 -9.41 -20.89
CA SER A 577 34.50 -9.02 -19.53
C SER A 577 35.51 -7.98 -19.03
N ARG A 578 35.26 -6.71 -19.36
CA ARG A 578 36.08 -5.57 -18.97
C ARG A 578 35.97 -5.40 -17.46
N THR A 579 36.87 -6.07 -16.75
CA THR A 579 37.12 -5.88 -15.32
C THR A 579 37.15 -4.39 -15.03
N THR A 580 36.25 -3.92 -14.18
CA THR A 580 36.27 -2.55 -13.67
C THR A 580 37.43 -2.42 -12.68
N SER A 581 38.63 -2.33 -13.24
CA SER A 581 39.82 -1.85 -12.56
C SER A 581 39.48 -0.54 -11.87
N ILE A 582 39.69 -0.47 -10.56
CA ILE A 582 39.44 0.73 -9.76
C ILE A 582 40.54 1.73 -10.11
N SER A 583 40.32 2.50 -11.18
CA SER A 583 41.17 3.63 -11.55
C SER A 583 40.93 4.76 -10.55
N SER A 584 41.91 4.98 -9.68
CA SER A 584 41.91 6.06 -8.70
C SER A 584 41.84 7.43 -9.39
N MET A 585 40.90 8.28 -8.94
CA MET A 585 41.03 9.73 -9.08
C MET A 585 41.51 10.30 -7.75
N SER A 586 42.72 10.84 -7.75
CA SER A 586 43.35 11.48 -6.61
C SER A 586 42.82 12.90 -6.40
N TRP A 587 42.48 13.24 -5.16
CA TRP A 587 42.41 14.63 -4.71
C TRP A 587 43.17 14.78 -3.39
N THR A 588 44.38 15.32 -3.47
CA THR A 588 44.91 16.23 -2.44
C THR A 588 44.03 17.49 -2.41
N SER A 589 43.89 18.24 -1.31
CA SER A 589 44.86 18.50 -0.24
C SER A 589 44.20 18.93 1.08
N ALA A 590 45.02 18.96 2.15
CA ALA A 590 44.79 19.60 3.46
C ALA A 590 43.82 18.88 4.45
N PRO A 591 44.02 19.03 5.79
CA PRO A 591 43.77 17.90 6.70
C PRO A 591 42.88 18.18 7.93
N SER A 592 42.25 17.13 8.44
CA SER A 592 41.88 17.02 9.87
C SER A 592 42.02 15.56 10.34
N LYS A 593 42.51 15.35 11.57
CA LYS A 593 42.88 14.02 12.10
C LYS A 593 41.70 13.35 12.82
N LEU A 594 41.05 12.38 12.17
CA LEU A 594 40.20 11.37 12.84
C LEU A 594 40.35 10.01 12.12
N PRO A 595 40.44 8.87 12.84
CA PRO A 595 40.72 7.57 12.23
C PRO A 595 39.48 6.93 11.59
N LYS A 596 39.64 6.38 10.38
CA LYS A 596 38.58 5.66 9.65
C LYS A 596 38.39 4.24 10.19
N ILE A 597 37.62 4.07 11.27
CA ILE A 597 37.26 2.75 11.82
C ILE A 597 35.73 2.59 11.85
N ALA A 598 35.15 2.13 10.74
CA ALA A 598 33.74 1.71 10.68
C ALA A 598 33.40 0.86 9.44
N SER A 599 33.73 1.34 8.23
CA SER A 599 33.13 0.83 6.98
C SER A 599 33.68 -0.52 6.50
N GLY A 600 34.97 -0.81 6.69
CA GLY A 600 35.60 -2.02 6.13
C GLY A 600 35.11 -3.34 6.76
N PHE A 601 34.89 -3.36 8.08
CA PHE A 601 34.65 -4.61 8.81
C PHE A 601 33.36 -5.32 8.38
N PHE A 602 32.25 -4.58 8.24
CA PHE A 602 30.96 -5.15 7.81
C PHE A 602 30.94 -5.56 6.33
N GLN A 603 31.71 -4.88 5.48
CA GLN A 603 31.74 -5.18 4.04
C GLN A 603 32.65 -6.37 3.68
N GLN A 604 33.51 -6.82 4.62
CA GLN A 604 34.37 -7.99 4.45
C GLN A 604 33.86 -9.23 5.21
N ALA A 605 33.19 -9.05 6.35
CA ALA A 605 32.44 -10.13 7.03
C ALA A 605 31.30 -10.73 6.17
N THR A 606 30.85 -10.00 5.13
CA THR A 606 29.81 -10.42 4.19
C THR A 606 30.35 -11.17 2.95
N ARG A 607 31.62 -11.57 2.94
CA ARG A 607 32.23 -12.46 1.92
C ARG A 607 33.00 -13.64 2.54
N MET A 608 32.31 -14.45 3.33
CA MET A 608 32.80 -15.78 3.73
C MET A 608 32.58 -16.78 2.59
N ASN A 609 33.45 -16.77 1.57
CA ASN A 609 33.31 -17.60 0.37
C ASN A 609 33.19 -19.12 0.65
N TRP A 610 33.67 -19.61 1.80
CA TRP A 610 33.51 -21.01 2.23
C TRP A 610 32.05 -21.41 2.53
N LEU A 611 31.14 -20.44 2.73
CA LEU A 611 29.69 -20.65 2.86
C LEU A 611 28.92 -20.44 1.53
N ASP A 612 29.59 -20.00 0.45
CA ASP A 612 28.95 -19.52 -0.79
C ASP A 612 29.15 -20.47 -1.98
N ASP A 613 29.63 -21.70 -1.73
CA ASP A 613 29.89 -22.69 -2.78
C ASP A 613 28.74 -23.69 -3.02
N LYS A 614 28.58 -24.10 -4.27
CA LYS A 614 27.29 -24.30 -4.93
C LYS A 614 26.57 -25.62 -4.61
N ASN A 615 27.20 -26.53 -3.87
CA ASN A 615 26.72 -27.91 -3.71
C ASN A 615 26.17 -28.25 -2.32
N ILE A 616 26.43 -27.46 -1.27
CA ILE A 616 25.98 -27.77 0.10
C ILE A 616 24.63 -27.11 0.42
N PHE A 617 24.44 -25.83 0.04
CA PHE A 617 23.26 -25.03 0.40
C PHE A 617 22.27 -24.74 -0.73
N ASN A 618 22.31 -25.50 -1.84
CA ASN A 618 21.31 -25.37 -2.93
C ASN A 618 19.94 -25.99 -2.59
N TRP A 619 19.52 -25.88 -1.33
CA TRP A 619 18.33 -26.51 -0.75
C TRP A 619 17.39 -25.43 -0.21
N GLY A 620 16.64 -24.78 -1.10
CA GLY A 620 15.51 -23.93 -0.69
C GLY A 620 15.68 -22.42 -0.82
N ARG A 621 16.24 -21.92 -1.94
CA ARG A 621 15.66 -20.71 -2.57
C ARG A 621 14.29 -21.08 -3.19
N ALA A 622 13.35 -21.45 -2.31
CA ALA A 622 12.04 -21.96 -2.65
C ALA A 622 11.12 -20.82 -3.11
N GLU A 623 11.19 -20.52 -4.41
CA GLU A 623 10.40 -19.52 -5.15
C GLU A 623 10.11 -18.22 -4.41
N ASP A 624 10.93 -17.20 -4.67
CA ASP A 624 10.55 -15.79 -4.53
C ASP A 624 9.41 -15.44 -5.51
N SER A 625 8.23 -15.93 -5.18
CA SER A 625 6.93 -15.71 -5.82
C SER A 625 6.01 -15.00 -4.84
N ASP A 626 4.89 -14.47 -5.34
CA ASP A 626 4.15 -13.46 -4.58
C ASP A 626 3.31 -14.06 -3.46
N MET A 627 3.89 -14.05 -2.25
CA MET A 627 3.23 -14.32 -0.97
C MET A 627 2.26 -13.19 -0.58
N ALA A 628 1.30 -12.95 -1.47
CA ALA A 628 -0.02 -12.54 -1.03
C ALA A 628 -0.57 -13.66 -0.10
N ASP A 629 -1.13 -13.24 1.02
CA ASP A 629 -1.93 -14.09 1.90
C ASP A 629 -3.37 -13.71 1.62
N ASP A 630 -3.94 -14.39 0.63
CA ASP A 630 -5.27 -14.14 0.10
C ASP A 630 -6.32 -14.42 1.20
N VAL A 631 -7.17 -13.43 1.47
CA VAL A 631 -8.28 -13.58 2.43
C VAL A 631 -9.41 -14.32 1.73
N PHE A 632 -9.74 -15.52 2.20
CA PHE A 632 -10.66 -16.41 1.51
C PHE A 632 -12.14 -16.12 1.78
N PHE A 633 -12.85 -15.61 0.78
CA PHE A 633 -14.30 -15.40 0.82
C PHE A 633 -15.10 -16.71 0.66
N PHE A 634 -16.42 -16.63 0.83
CA PHE A 634 -17.39 -17.66 0.47
C PHE A 634 -18.32 -17.10 -0.63
N PHE A 635 -18.88 -17.98 -1.45
CA PHE A 635 -19.96 -17.64 -2.38
C PHE A 635 -21.19 -18.41 -1.92
N ASP A 636 -22.23 -17.70 -1.47
CA ASP A 636 -23.52 -18.30 -1.16
C ASP A 636 -24.37 -18.30 -2.42
N ARG A 637 -25.12 -19.38 -2.66
CA ARG A 637 -25.84 -19.60 -3.93
C ARG A 637 -27.25 -19.01 -3.94
N PHE A 638 -27.77 -18.62 -2.77
CA PHE A 638 -29.17 -18.18 -2.62
C PHE A 638 -29.37 -16.66 -2.58
N TYR A 639 -28.33 -15.87 -2.30
CA TYR A 639 -28.40 -14.40 -2.31
C TYR A 639 -27.18 -13.82 -3.03
N GLY A 640 -27.41 -12.89 -3.96
CA GLY A 640 -26.38 -12.30 -4.84
C GLY A 640 -25.36 -11.36 -4.18
N ASN A 641 -25.07 -11.51 -2.89
CA ASN A 641 -24.13 -10.69 -2.12
C ASN A 641 -23.02 -11.56 -1.52
N ILE A 642 -21.76 -11.19 -1.76
CA ILE A 642 -20.59 -11.89 -1.22
C ILE A 642 -20.21 -11.29 0.13
N SER A 643 -20.18 -12.11 1.20
CA SER A 643 -19.74 -11.71 2.53
C SER A 643 -18.37 -12.32 2.91
N GLY A 644 -17.55 -11.55 3.63
CA GLY A 644 -16.21 -11.96 4.05
C GLY A 644 -16.10 -12.07 5.57
N ARG A 645 -15.74 -13.25 6.08
CA ARG A 645 -15.62 -13.51 7.53
C ARG A 645 -14.21 -13.98 7.89
N SER A 646 -13.44 -13.15 8.60
CA SER A 646 -12.12 -13.48 9.12
C SER A 646 -12.20 -14.11 10.53
N ARG A 647 -11.42 -15.17 10.78
CA ARG A 647 -11.32 -15.88 12.08
C ARG A 647 -10.58 -15.07 13.18
N SER A 648 -11.09 -13.88 13.52
CA SER A 648 -10.82 -13.18 14.80
C SER A 648 -11.68 -11.91 14.90
N GLY A 649 -12.69 -11.91 15.78
CA GLY A 649 -13.56 -10.75 16.04
C GLY A 649 -14.97 -11.18 16.43
N SER A 650 -15.52 -10.58 17.48
CA SER A 650 -16.91 -10.77 17.92
C SER A 650 -17.89 -10.05 16.98
N VAL A 651 -19.16 -10.46 17.04
CA VAL A 651 -20.25 -9.87 16.24
C VAL A 651 -20.66 -8.51 16.83
N SER A 652 -21.05 -7.59 15.96
CA SER A 652 -21.88 -6.43 16.27
C SER A 652 -22.70 -6.09 15.03
N GLU A 653 -24.02 -6.21 15.10
CA GLU A 653 -24.92 -5.99 13.95
C GLU A 653 -25.13 -4.49 13.68
N SER A 654 -25.36 -4.16 12.40
CA SER A 654 -25.99 -2.91 11.95
C SER A 654 -26.35 -3.03 10.47
N ASP A 655 -27.54 -2.57 10.10
CA ASP A 655 -28.20 -2.96 8.83
C ASP A 655 -27.57 -2.43 7.54
N SER A 656 -27.53 -3.30 6.53
CA SER A 656 -27.01 -3.00 5.20
C SER A 656 -28.12 -2.64 4.20
N ARG A 657 -28.49 -1.36 4.12
CA ARG A 657 -29.25 -0.80 2.98
C ARG A 657 -28.68 0.55 2.53
N SER A 658 -27.86 0.54 1.48
CA SER A 658 -27.45 1.75 0.76
C SER A 658 -27.30 1.48 -0.74
N ALA A 659 -28.26 1.93 -1.56
CA ALA A 659 -28.22 1.74 -3.01
C ALA A 659 -27.13 2.61 -3.67
N SER A 660 -26.42 2.03 -4.63
CA SER A 660 -25.46 2.76 -5.48
C SER A 660 -26.19 3.75 -6.41
N ARG A 661 -25.82 5.03 -6.36
CA ARG A 661 -26.25 6.05 -7.34
C ARG A 661 -25.04 6.61 -8.09
N ASN A 662 -24.83 6.11 -9.31
CA ASN A 662 -23.93 6.75 -10.26
C ASN A 662 -24.39 8.18 -10.54
N ARG A 663 -23.44 9.12 -10.58
CA ARG A 663 -23.64 10.46 -11.15
C ARG A 663 -22.69 10.64 -12.32
N SER A 664 -23.15 10.20 -13.49
CA SER A 664 -22.56 10.57 -14.77
C SER A 664 -22.64 12.09 -14.95
N ARG A 665 -21.49 12.73 -15.14
CA ARG A 665 -21.40 14.08 -15.70
C ARG A 665 -20.82 13.93 -17.09
N ALA A 666 -21.70 13.83 -18.09
CA ALA A 666 -21.30 13.96 -19.47
C ALA A 666 -20.93 15.41 -19.75
N ASN A 667 -19.82 15.63 -20.47
CA ASN A 667 -19.56 16.86 -21.20
C ASN A 667 -18.88 16.43 -22.50
N SER A 668 -19.58 16.57 -23.63
CA SER A 668 -19.12 16.13 -24.94
C SER A 668 -18.24 17.20 -25.58
N ILE A 669 -16.94 16.94 -25.69
CA ILE A 669 -16.07 17.57 -26.67
C ILE A 669 -15.33 16.45 -27.41
N SER A 670 -15.68 16.27 -28.67
CA SER A 670 -14.92 15.48 -29.63
C SER A 670 -13.63 16.23 -29.95
N ASN A 671 -12.48 15.56 -29.86
CA ASN A 671 -11.33 15.97 -30.65
C ASN A 671 -10.48 14.74 -30.98
N GLU A 672 -10.29 14.48 -32.26
CA GLU A 672 -9.39 13.42 -32.71
C GLU A 672 -7.95 13.85 -32.49
N GLY A 673 -7.17 13.01 -31.82
CA GLY A 673 -5.80 13.33 -31.45
C GLY A 673 -5.03 12.05 -31.21
N PHE A 674 -4.37 11.54 -32.25
CA PHE A 674 -3.51 10.37 -32.16
C PHE A 674 -2.42 10.59 -31.09
N ILE A 675 -2.49 9.84 -29.99
CA ILE A 675 -1.48 9.87 -28.94
C ILE A 675 -0.21 9.22 -29.50
N LYS A 676 0.70 10.06 -29.99
CA LYS A 676 2.01 9.63 -30.48
C LYS A 676 2.85 9.12 -29.31
N VAL A 677 2.95 7.79 -29.18
CA VAL A 677 3.75 7.14 -28.13
C VAL A 677 5.23 7.24 -28.47
N GLU A 678 5.83 8.40 -28.19
CA GLU A 678 7.28 8.60 -28.32
C GLU A 678 8.03 7.89 -27.18
N GLY A 679 8.17 6.58 -27.35
CA GLY A 679 8.91 5.68 -26.45
C GLY A 679 9.93 4.78 -27.14
N MET A 680 10.09 4.89 -28.48
CA MET A 680 11.03 4.11 -29.28
C MET A 680 11.39 4.84 -30.60
N THR A 681 12.30 5.81 -30.52
CA THR A 681 13.08 6.27 -31.68
C THR A 681 14.46 5.61 -31.65
N SER A 682 14.81 4.89 -32.71
CA SER A 682 16.21 4.56 -33.00
C SER A 682 16.95 5.82 -33.42
N LEU A 683 18.21 5.94 -33.01
CA LEU A 683 19.10 6.99 -33.50
C LEU A 683 19.54 6.71 -34.94
N SER A 684 19.95 7.78 -35.62
CA SER A 684 20.37 7.82 -37.02
C SER A 684 21.39 6.73 -37.38
N ASN A 685 21.13 6.04 -38.49
CA ASN A 685 22.12 5.19 -39.14
C ASN A 685 22.62 5.89 -40.41
N THR A 686 23.94 5.87 -40.65
CA THR A 686 24.58 6.56 -41.78
C THR A 686 25.23 5.57 -42.74
N ASN A 687 25.30 5.96 -44.02
CA ASN A 687 25.98 5.29 -45.14
C ASN A 687 25.43 3.93 -45.61
N ASN A 688 24.74 4.01 -46.75
CA ASN A 688 25.03 3.29 -48.00
C ASN A 688 25.62 1.87 -47.93
N ASN A 689 24.88 0.89 -48.42
CA ASN A 689 25.04 0.43 -49.82
C ASN A 689 23.89 -0.50 -50.25
N ILE A 690 23.59 -0.50 -51.55
CA ILE A 690 22.68 -1.43 -52.24
C ILE A 690 23.58 -2.38 -53.07
N PRO A 691 23.21 -3.66 -53.27
CA PRO A 691 22.61 -4.02 -54.57
C PRO A 691 21.30 -4.81 -54.42
N ASP A 692 20.44 -4.68 -55.43
CA ASP A 692 19.22 -5.46 -55.60
C ASP A 692 19.54 -6.93 -55.92
N ASP A 693 18.59 -7.84 -55.66
CA ASP A 693 17.99 -8.62 -56.77
C ASP A 693 16.69 -9.37 -56.37
N HIS A 694 15.96 -9.78 -57.42
CA HIS A 694 14.92 -10.82 -57.51
C HIS A 694 13.52 -10.57 -56.91
N VAL A 695 12.58 -10.33 -57.84
CA VAL A 695 11.13 -10.30 -57.67
C VAL A 695 10.52 -11.70 -57.80
N ALA A 696 9.54 -12.03 -56.97
CA ALA A 696 8.52 -13.05 -57.22
C ALA A 696 7.17 -12.61 -56.60
N ALA A 697 6.03 -12.98 -57.18
CA ALA A 697 4.75 -12.30 -56.92
C ALA A 697 3.54 -13.24 -56.75
N ALA A 698 2.47 -12.66 -56.17
CA ALA A 698 1.10 -13.21 -56.05
C ALA A 698 0.97 -14.46 -55.11
N VAL A 699 -0.21 -14.93 -54.70
CA VAL A 699 -1.61 -14.63 -55.09
C VAL A 699 -2.50 -14.45 -53.84
N VAL A 700 -3.51 -13.59 -53.91
CA VAL A 700 -4.63 -13.55 -52.94
C VAL A 700 -5.91 -14.04 -53.64
N PRO A 701 -6.59 -15.10 -53.13
CA PRO A 701 -7.91 -15.49 -53.60
C PRO A 701 -9.02 -14.79 -52.80
N VAL A 702 -9.85 -14.02 -53.51
CA VAL A 702 -11.21 -13.64 -53.10
C VAL A 702 -12.17 -14.45 -53.97
N ILE A 703 -13.30 -14.94 -53.43
CA ILE A 703 -14.62 -14.99 -54.14
C ILE A 703 -15.76 -15.56 -53.26
N ASN A 704 -16.82 -14.74 -53.16
CA ASN A 704 -18.27 -14.98 -53.03
C ASN A 704 -18.94 -15.87 -51.98
N ILE A 705 -20.20 -15.48 -51.76
CA ILE A 705 -21.28 -16.08 -50.97
C ILE A 705 -22.30 -16.70 -51.95
N SER A 706 -22.97 -17.78 -51.56
CA SER A 706 -24.27 -18.19 -52.14
C SER A 706 -25.08 -19.02 -51.14
N ASP A 707 -26.41 -18.92 -51.19
CA ASP A 707 -27.36 -19.51 -50.23
C ASP A 707 -27.43 -21.05 -50.25
N HIS A 708 -27.82 -21.67 -49.11
CA HIS A 708 -29.17 -22.29 -49.00
C HIS A 708 -29.55 -22.84 -47.60
N GLN A 709 -30.87 -22.89 -47.37
CA GLN A 709 -31.66 -23.80 -46.50
C GLN A 709 -31.64 -23.65 -44.96
N LYS A 710 -32.83 -23.32 -44.41
CA LYS A 710 -33.31 -23.69 -43.06
C LYS A 710 -33.78 -25.15 -43.04
N PRO A 711 -33.75 -25.84 -41.89
CA PRO A 711 -35.01 -26.10 -41.16
C PRO A 711 -34.82 -26.06 -39.61
N PRO A 712 -35.77 -26.53 -38.78
CA PRO A 712 -37.08 -25.92 -38.56
C PRO A 712 -37.32 -25.52 -37.07
N SER A 713 -38.48 -24.92 -36.78
CA SER A 713 -38.88 -24.49 -35.43
C SER A 713 -39.55 -25.60 -34.59
N THR A 714 -39.26 -25.65 -33.29
CA THR A 714 -40.06 -26.38 -32.29
C THR A 714 -40.59 -25.43 -31.21
N LYS A 715 -41.92 -25.45 -30.97
CA LYS A 715 -42.59 -24.70 -29.89
C LYS A 715 -42.52 -25.45 -28.54
N PRO A 716 -42.70 -24.78 -27.39
CA PRO A 716 -42.54 -25.39 -26.08
C PRO A 716 -43.69 -26.33 -25.72
N LEU A 717 -43.38 -27.37 -24.92
CA LEU A 717 -44.36 -28.25 -24.29
C LEU A 717 -44.63 -27.84 -22.85
N THR A 718 -45.91 -27.77 -22.50
CA THR A 718 -46.44 -27.46 -21.16
C THR A 718 -46.87 -28.72 -20.41
N SER A 719 -47.34 -28.55 -19.17
CA SER A 719 -47.79 -29.55 -18.19
C SER A 719 -46.66 -30.16 -17.33
N ARG A 720 -46.89 -30.54 -16.06
CA ARG A 720 -48.16 -30.63 -15.29
C ARG A 720 -47.92 -30.36 -13.78
N ARG A 721 -48.91 -29.79 -13.07
CA ARG A 721 -48.97 -29.70 -11.59
C ARG A 721 -49.93 -30.74 -11.02
N ILE A 722 -49.51 -31.53 -10.04
CA ILE A 722 -50.31 -32.27 -9.02
C ILE A 722 -49.31 -32.64 -7.89
N PHE A 723 -49.62 -32.70 -6.60
CA PHE A 723 -50.79 -32.24 -5.81
C PHE A 723 -50.49 -30.83 -5.22
N ARG A 724 -51.20 -30.15 -4.30
CA ARG A 724 -52.30 -30.41 -3.34
C ARG A 724 -51.92 -31.04 -1.98
N ILE A 725 -52.65 -30.59 -0.96
CA ILE A 725 -52.47 -30.69 0.51
C ILE A 725 -53.70 -31.48 1.05
N ASP A 726 -53.86 -31.53 2.37
CA ASP A 726 -55.05 -31.98 3.12
C ASP A 726 -55.11 -33.54 3.20
N ASP A 727 -55.34 -34.23 4.34
CA ASP A 727 -55.62 -33.89 5.76
C ASP A 727 -54.68 -34.78 6.69
N VAL A 728 -54.74 -34.99 8.02
CA VAL A 728 -55.65 -34.61 9.16
C VAL A 728 -54.85 -34.59 10.51
N GLU A 729 -55.46 -34.83 11.69
CA GLU A 729 -54.92 -34.69 13.09
C GLU A 729 -54.16 -35.90 13.71
N GLU A 730 -53.39 -35.67 14.80
CA GLU A 730 -53.69 -36.15 16.19
C GLU A 730 -52.74 -35.55 17.25
N ASP A 731 -53.28 -35.37 18.46
CA ASP A 731 -52.88 -34.42 19.54
C ASP A 731 -51.73 -34.85 20.48
N GLU A 732 -51.21 -33.88 21.26
CA GLU A 732 -51.17 -33.94 22.74
C GLU A 732 -50.86 -32.54 23.34
N GLU A 733 -51.55 -32.18 24.44
CA GLU A 733 -51.46 -30.88 25.16
C GLU A 733 -50.46 -30.98 26.36
N GLU A 734 -49.79 -29.91 26.79
CA GLU A 734 -50.02 -29.07 28.00
C GLU A 734 -48.65 -28.35 28.29
N GLU A 735 -48.47 -27.24 29.03
CA GLU A 735 -49.31 -26.38 29.89
C GLU A 735 -48.73 -24.93 29.89
N GLU A 736 -49.37 -23.94 30.54
CA GLU A 736 -49.06 -22.49 30.42
C GLU A 736 -48.46 -21.78 31.68
N GLU A 737 -47.68 -20.72 31.42
CA GLU A 737 -47.47 -19.46 32.18
C GLU A 737 -47.06 -19.41 33.70
N GLU A 738 -46.99 -18.17 34.22
CA GLU A 738 -46.59 -17.66 35.54
C GLU A 738 -45.10 -17.84 35.98
N GLU A 739 -44.46 -16.93 36.74
CA GLU A 739 -44.90 -15.70 37.44
C GLU A 739 -43.82 -14.59 37.40
N ASP A 740 -44.18 -13.29 37.49
CA ASP A 740 -43.23 -12.16 37.71
C ASP A 740 -43.47 -11.52 39.09
N ARG A 741 -42.38 -11.28 39.83
CA ARG A 741 -42.29 -10.62 41.17
C ARG A 741 -42.81 -11.50 42.32
N SER A 742 -42.37 -11.34 43.57
CA SER A 742 -41.83 -10.14 44.22
C SER A 742 -41.06 -10.43 45.52
N VAL A 743 -40.50 -9.37 46.14
CA VAL A 743 -40.13 -9.26 47.59
C VAL A 743 -38.93 -10.10 48.09
N GLN A 744 -38.08 -9.66 49.05
CA GLN A 744 -37.55 -8.33 49.43
C GLN A 744 -36.38 -8.50 50.43
N LYS A 745 -35.51 -7.48 50.60
CA LYS A 745 -34.59 -7.25 51.74
C LYS A 745 -33.51 -8.30 52.10
N LEU A 746 -32.26 -7.83 52.13
CA LEU A 746 -31.55 -7.63 53.41
C LEU A 746 -30.53 -6.49 53.26
N SER A 747 -30.35 -5.67 54.31
CA SER A 747 -29.55 -4.43 54.25
C SER A 747 -29.13 -3.93 55.64
N ILE A 748 -27.86 -4.18 55.99
CA ILE A 748 -27.04 -3.54 57.04
C ILE A 748 -25.62 -3.57 56.44
N GLY A 749 -24.77 -2.54 56.39
CA GLY A 749 -24.35 -1.57 57.42
C GLY A 749 -23.03 -2.06 58.06
N ASP A 750 -21.98 -1.27 58.28
CA ASP A 750 -21.74 0.17 58.02
C ASP A 750 -20.22 0.49 58.13
N SER A 751 -19.82 1.75 57.89
CA SER A 751 -18.61 2.44 58.39
C SER A 751 -17.23 2.30 57.69
N LYS A 752 -16.87 3.38 56.98
CA LYS A 752 -15.59 4.13 56.97
C LYS A 752 -14.25 3.47 57.36
N LYS A 753 -13.22 3.73 56.54
CA LYS A 753 -12.09 4.62 56.93
C LYS A 753 -11.23 5.10 55.75
N ASP A 754 -10.59 6.25 55.95
CA ASP A 754 -9.67 6.91 55.02
C ASP A 754 -8.22 6.39 55.14
N ILE A 755 -7.48 6.40 54.02
CA ILE A 755 -6.07 6.82 53.83
C ILE A 755 -5.70 6.70 52.34
#